data_AF-A0A4S1E2A7-F1
#
_entry.id   AF-A0A4S1E2A7-F1
#
_cell.length_a   1.000
_cell.length_b   1.000
_cell.length_c   1.000
_cell.angle_alpha   90.00
_cell.angle_beta   90.00
_cell.angle_gamma   90.00
#
_symmetry.space_group_name_H-M   'P 1'
#
loop_
_entity.id
_entity.type
_entity.pdbx_description
1 polymer ?
#
loop_
_entity_poly.entity_id
_entity_poly.type
_entity_poly.pdbx_seq_one_letter_code
_entity_poly.pdbx_strand_id
1 'polypeptide(L)'
;MKKYLIHIVLFLCFTQQFHTQEDGVVSFAIPVRNSLKFNRHIINPTFSFVREQNKYISFNNKRQWVQFNDAPQTYLFGYSGRFREDIGVGVSLFQQNYGVLTTFGGLLNFAYNVVLNRDSNLTFGINLGFYKSGLNDGKVVTNFPDSSLDNIPSNSLLTINPGINYGTDFLDFGLSINNAVLYNLNASKIVEEDPEQSVQAHVMYTGYTNTRGFFDESKFSGLIKSEFKKDNTVISGIAMLTVPKGIWAQAGYNTLYGLFGGIGFNISTQISIEYNYEKAMGDLVNFGSSHDITLAYKFKNRYRYRYSGDDEEGSVIIPDKKSRRYVAKRRVPSKPKVSAQDRASARAKAKADAEARVAAAEERAKERAAAAERVKAEAEAKADEEARLKREADAAAAKARADEEARLKREADAAAAKARADEEARLKREADAAAAKARADEEARLKREADAAAAKARADEEARLKREADAAAAKAKADEEARLKREADAAAAKAKADEEARLKREADAAAAKARADEEARLKREADAAAAKARADEEARLKREADAAAAKARADEEARLKREADAAAAKARADEEARLKREADAAAKAKADEEARLKREADAAAKAKADEEARLKREAEAAAATPVDDITKSMNDLLTRLDETVASRDKDLKDLKEENDLGEKGIVTAPKPFKSISAENAALESLKSELDGVINTRNEKITELEKSYKGSINPAELKMLERLKLEQTQALNSRKNLMATLEKIKIATEIERKRRIKRAAYDNADDRYSKDMATLNRIKQNTPVSSVPLKEEDFDFGEKQSGNIRIVKDVKNVESGYYLVIAVHDDVDKRDEFVKKTVSAGQSNVNFFYDENTSKYFIYYEKYSSVEQATRALQSKGDKPYNGEMSMVKIEN
;
A
#
# COMPACT_ATOMS: atom_id res chain seq x y z
N MET A 1 28.09 -11.50 -47.05
CA MET A 1 28.15 -11.46 -45.57
C MET A 1 27.49 -10.23 -44.91
N LYS A 2 27.16 -9.13 -45.61
CA LYS A 2 26.51 -7.96 -44.97
C LYS A 2 24.96 -7.95 -44.97
N LYS A 3 24.28 -8.78 -45.78
CA LYS A 3 22.80 -8.81 -45.86
C LYS A 3 22.14 -9.77 -44.85
N TYR A 4 22.85 -10.81 -44.40
CA TYR A 4 22.32 -11.76 -43.41
C TYR A 4 22.33 -11.22 -41.97
N LEU A 5 23.15 -10.20 -41.66
CA LEU A 5 23.19 -9.58 -40.34
C LEU A 5 21.94 -8.72 -40.06
N ILE A 6 21.33 -8.13 -41.11
CA ILE A 6 20.08 -7.36 -41.00
C ILE A 6 18.87 -8.30 -40.79
N HIS A 7 18.89 -9.50 -41.36
CA HIS A 7 17.81 -10.47 -41.17
C HIS A 7 17.89 -11.18 -39.81
N ILE A 8 19.07 -11.31 -39.22
CA ILE A 8 19.25 -11.82 -37.84
C ILE A 8 18.81 -10.77 -36.81
N VAL A 9 19.03 -9.47 -37.07
CA VAL A 9 18.57 -8.39 -36.20
C VAL A 9 17.05 -8.16 -36.31
N LEU A 10 16.43 -8.40 -37.48
CA LEU A 10 14.98 -8.31 -37.65
C LEU A 10 14.19 -9.53 -37.13
N PHE A 11 14.81 -10.71 -37.04
CA PHE A 11 14.13 -11.92 -36.54
C PHE A 11 14.13 -12.04 -35.01
N LEU A 12 14.97 -11.28 -34.30
CA LEU A 12 15.02 -11.21 -32.83
C LEU A 12 14.03 -10.20 -32.22
N CYS A 13 13.22 -9.51 -33.04
CA CYS A 13 12.23 -8.52 -32.59
C CYS A 13 10.79 -9.06 -32.44
N PHE A 14 10.56 -10.37 -32.58
CA PHE A 14 9.22 -10.97 -32.49
C PHE A 14 9.14 -12.13 -31.51
N THR A 15 9.28 -11.83 -30.22
CA THR A 15 8.58 -12.55 -29.14
C THR A 15 8.37 -11.60 -27.96
N GLN A 16 7.21 -10.95 -27.91
CA GLN A 16 6.73 -10.31 -26.70
C GLN A 16 5.97 -11.36 -25.89
N GLN A 17 6.44 -11.63 -24.68
CA GLN A 17 5.59 -12.10 -23.61
C GLN A 17 5.54 -10.98 -22.57
N PHE A 18 4.34 -10.40 -22.41
CA PHE A 18 4.02 -9.60 -21.23
C PHE A 18 3.97 -10.57 -20.05
N HIS A 19 4.92 -10.45 -19.14
CA HIS A 19 4.86 -11.14 -17.85
C HIS A 19 4.42 -10.16 -16.79
N THR A 20 3.23 -10.41 -16.28
CA THR A 20 2.67 -9.80 -15.09
C THR A 20 3.49 -10.27 -13.90
N GLN A 21 3.95 -9.33 -13.07
CA GLN A 21 4.64 -9.67 -11.83
C GLN A 21 3.66 -10.45 -10.93
N GLU A 22 3.92 -11.74 -10.68
CA GLU A 22 3.00 -12.63 -9.96
C GLU A 22 2.73 -12.21 -8.50
N ASP A 23 3.52 -11.28 -7.94
CA ASP A 23 3.50 -10.98 -6.50
C ASP A 23 3.30 -9.50 -6.13
N GLY A 24 3.04 -8.60 -7.10
CA GLY A 24 2.73 -7.18 -6.84
C GLY A 24 3.82 -6.38 -6.09
N VAL A 25 5.06 -6.87 -6.08
CA VAL A 25 6.20 -6.26 -5.36
C VAL A 25 6.89 -5.22 -6.24
N VAL A 26 6.74 -3.93 -5.91
CA VAL A 26 7.54 -2.88 -6.56
C VAL A 26 8.99 -2.93 -6.05
N SER A 27 9.94 -3.16 -6.95
CA SER A 27 11.38 -3.13 -6.65
C SER A 27 11.85 -1.73 -6.24
N PHE A 28 12.96 -1.67 -5.50
CA PHE A 28 13.51 -0.41 -5.02
C PHE A 28 14.08 0.41 -6.17
N ALA A 29 13.42 1.51 -6.52
CA ALA A 29 13.89 2.45 -7.53
C ALA A 29 13.45 3.89 -7.18
N ILE A 30 14.35 4.66 -6.57
CA ILE A 30 14.10 6.08 -6.27
C ILE A 30 14.51 6.95 -7.48
N PRO A 31 13.63 7.78 -8.06
CA PRO A 31 13.89 8.53 -9.30
C PRO A 31 14.80 9.77 -9.13
N VAL A 32 15.71 9.75 -8.16
CA VAL A 32 16.63 10.86 -7.84
C VAL A 32 17.95 10.63 -8.56
N ARG A 33 17.94 10.94 -9.86
CA ARG A 33 19.05 10.69 -10.80
C ARG A 33 19.56 11.94 -11.51
N ASN A 34 18.90 13.08 -11.32
CA ASN A 34 19.12 14.29 -12.13
C ASN A 34 19.95 15.36 -11.40
N SER A 35 20.39 15.10 -10.16
CA SER A 35 21.15 16.06 -9.36
C SER A 35 22.52 15.50 -8.98
N LEU A 36 23.58 16.23 -9.32
CA LEU A 36 24.92 15.96 -8.79
C LEU A 36 25.23 16.80 -7.55
N LYS A 37 24.26 17.58 -7.05
CA LYS A 37 24.42 18.43 -5.86
C LYS A 37 23.85 17.80 -4.60
N PHE A 38 22.65 17.23 -4.67
CA PHE A 38 21.94 16.68 -3.51
C PHE A 38 21.60 15.20 -3.67
N ASN A 39 21.41 14.50 -2.55
CA ASN A 39 20.98 13.09 -2.51
C ASN A 39 21.86 12.12 -3.33
N ARG A 40 23.13 12.48 -3.52
CA ARG A 40 24.06 11.78 -4.42
C ARG A 40 24.32 10.33 -4.01
N HIS A 41 24.14 10.01 -2.72
CA HIS A 41 24.25 8.64 -2.17
C HIS A 41 23.23 7.67 -2.78
N ILE A 42 22.13 8.17 -3.36
CA ILE A 42 21.15 7.36 -4.10
C ILE A 42 21.68 7.00 -5.49
N ILE A 43 22.46 7.90 -6.12
CA ILE A 43 23.07 7.66 -7.44
C ILE A 43 24.18 6.61 -7.32
N ASN A 44 25.01 6.73 -6.29
CA ASN A 44 26.03 5.73 -5.96
C ASN A 44 26.27 5.68 -4.43
N PRO A 45 26.36 4.49 -3.81
CA PRO A 45 26.57 4.35 -2.38
C PRO A 45 27.83 5.05 -1.82
N THR A 46 28.84 5.31 -2.65
CA THR A 46 30.09 5.98 -2.21
C THR A 46 29.97 7.51 -2.16
N PHE A 47 28.93 8.09 -2.77
CA PHE A 47 28.82 9.54 -3.00
C PHE A 47 28.39 10.36 -1.78
N SER A 48 28.15 9.72 -0.62
CA SER A 48 28.10 10.47 0.65
C SER A 48 29.47 10.94 1.11
N PHE A 49 30.55 10.40 0.52
CA PHE A 49 31.93 10.81 0.77
C PHE A 49 32.62 11.34 -0.50
N VAL A 50 32.48 10.65 -1.64
CA VAL A 50 33.21 10.98 -2.88
C VAL A 50 32.84 12.37 -3.39
N ARG A 51 33.83 13.28 -3.39
CA ARG A 51 33.65 14.70 -3.71
C ARG A 51 32.52 15.37 -2.92
N GLU A 52 32.25 14.88 -1.70
CA GLU A 52 31.26 15.46 -0.80
C GLU A 52 31.96 16.03 0.43
N GLN A 53 31.70 17.30 0.72
CA GLN A 53 32.35 18.02 1.82
C GLN A 53 31.35 18.44 2.88
N ASN A 54 30.13 18.76 2.46
CA ASN A 54 29.15 19.41 3.29
C ASN A 54 28.13 18.39 3.80
N LYS A 55 27.39 18.82 4.83
CA LYS A 55 26.27 18.05 5.36
C LYS A 55 25.00 18.81 5.01
N TYR A 56 24.05 18.10 4.43
CA TYR A 56 22.79 18.69 3.99
C TYR A 56 21.63 17.94 4.63
N ILE A 57 20.67 18.69 5.15
CA ILE A 57 19.29 18.22 5.19
C ILE A 57 18.66 18.60 3.86
N SER A 58 18.05 17.67 3.16
CA SER A 58 17.39 17.89 1.88
C SER A 58 15.94 17.41 1.95
N PHE A 59 15.06 18.19 1.33
CA PHE A 59 13.70 17.78 0.99
C PHE A 59 13.55 17.88 -0.52
N ASN A 60 13.19 16.78 -1.14
CA ASN A 60 13.05 16.64 -2.58
C ASN A 60 11.62 16.19 -2.90
N ASN A 61 11.02 16.84 -3.90
CA ASN A 61 9.75 16.45 -4.48
C ASN A 61 9.92 16.31 -5.99
N LYS A 62 9.67 15.11 -6.51
CA LYS A 62 9.67 14.82 -7.94
C LYS A 62 8.29 14.35 -8.38
N ARG A 63 7.69 15.08 -9.31
CA ARG A 63 6.46 14.69 -10.00
C ARG A 63 6.83 14.28 -11.43
N GLN A 64 6.65 13.01 -11.74
CA GLN A 64 6.90 12.49 -13.07
C GLN A 64 5.67 12.67 -13.95
N TRP A 65 5.87 12.89 -15.25
CA TRP A 65 4.83 12.72 -16.27
C TRP A 65 3.54 13.54 -16.03
N VAL A 66 3.66 14.86 -16.00
CA VAL A 66 2.57 15.75 -15.56
C VAL A 66 1.37 15.81 -16.53
N GLN A 67 1.37 15.09 -17.66
CA GLN A 67 0.27 15.12 -18.64
C GLN A 67 -0.96 14.28 -18.28
N PHE A 68 -0.92 13.46 -17.22
CA PHE A 68 -2.09 12.70 -16.76
C PHE A 68 -2.34 12.85 -15.24
N ASN A 69 -3.58 12.59 -14.84
CA ASN A 69 -3.99 12.64 -13.43
C ASN A 69 -3.36 11.49 -12.65
N ASP A 70 -3.04 11.72 -11.37
CA ASP A 70 -2.37 10.74 -10.49
C ASP A 70 -0.99 10.25 -10.98
N ALA A 71 -0.30 11.09 -11.76
CA ALA A 71 1.05 10.81 -12.20
C ALA A 71 2.02 10.57 -11.02
N PRO A 72 3.05 9.73 -11.20
CA PRO A 72 3.90 9.30 -10.10
C PRO A 72 4.55 10.46 -9.34
N GLN A 73 4.44 10.42 -8.02
CA GLN A 73 5.02 11.43 -7.13
C GLN A 73 5.98 10.78 -6.14
N THR A 74 7.17 11.35 -6.01
CA THR A 74 8.17 10.94 -5.02
C THR A 74 8.47 12.10 -4.09
N TYR A 75 8.42 11.83 -2.79
CA TYR A 75 8.90 12.69 -1.72
C TYR A 75 10.10 12.03 -1.09
N LEU A 76 11.18 12.77 -0.90
CA LEU A 76 12.40 12.28 -0.27
C LEU A 76 12.88 13.32 0.75
N PHE A 77 13.06 12.88 1.98
CA PHE A 77 13.70 13.65 3.04
C PHE A 77 15.01 12.97 3.40
N GLY A 78 16.12 13.70 3.35
CA GLY A 78 17.45 13.14 3.57
C GLY A 78 18.28 13.99 4.53
N TYR A 79 19.14 13.33 5.30
CA TYR A 79 20.28 13.95 5.94
C TYR A 79 21.53 13.17 5.56
N SER A 80 22.40 13.76 4.77
CA SER A 80 23.62 13.08 4.30
C SER A 80 24.81 14.03 4.16
N GLY A 81 26.00 13.45 4.18
CA GLY A 81 27.25 14.13 3.94
C GLY A 81 28.43 13.48 4.65
N ARG A 82 29.53 14.23 4.71
CA ARG A 82 30.78 13.78 5.34
C ARG A 82 30.81 14.11 6.83
N PHE A 83 30.92 13.09 7.68
CA PHE A 83 30.90 13.26 9.14
C PHE A 83 32.28 13.23 9.78
N ARG A 84 33.23 12.49 9.18
CA ARG A 84 34.63 12.40 9.61
C ARG A 84 35.58 12.52 8.41
N GLU A 85 36.88 12.45 8.65
CA GLU A 85 37.90 12.53 7.58
C GLU A 85 37.80 11.37 6.58
N ASP A 86 37.24 10.24 6.99
CA ASP A 86 37.21 8.97 6.27
C ASP A 86 35.79 8.38 6.16
N ILE A 87 34.78 9.02 6.76
CA ILE A 87 33.42 8.49 6.86
C ILE A 87 32.39 9.48 6.30
N GLY A 88 31.60 8.98 5.35
CA GLY A 88 30.34 9.56 4.88
C GLY A 88 29.15 8.75 5.42
N VAL A 89 28.08 9.45 5.80
CA VAL A 89 26.84 8.82 6.27
C VAL A 89 25.66 9.49 5.58
N GLY A 90 24.62 8.71 5.27
CA GLY A 90 23.34 9.23 4.81
C GLY A 90 22.19 8.49 5.49
N VAL A 91 21.16 9.23 5.87
CA VAL A 91 19.87 8.69 6.28
C VAL A 91 18.83 9.35 5.41
N SER A 92 17.89 8.59 4.85
CA SER A 92 16.81 9.16 4.05
C SER A 92 15.51 8.42 4.30
N LEU A 93 14.41 9.14 4.24
CA LEU A 93 13.04 8.65 4.26
C LEU A 93 12.39 9.03 2.93
N PHE A 94 11.66 8.11 2.33
CA PHE A 94 11.01 8.36 1.06
C PHE A 94 9.59 7.82 1.05
N GLN A 95 8.75 8.50 0.28
CA GLN A 95 7.41 8.05 -0.06
C GLN A 95 7.22 8.20 -1.57
N GLN A 96 6.84 7.12 -2.23
CA GLN A 96 6.50 7.09 -3.65
C GLN A 96 5.04 6.70 -3.81
N ASN A 97 4.30 7.51 -4.56
CA ASN A 97 2.92 7.27 -4.88
C ASN A 97 2.82 7.00 -6.39
N TYR A 98 2.37 5.80 -6.76
CA TYR A 98 2.11 5.36 -8.13
C TYR A 98 0.62 5.09 -8.27
N GLY A 99 -0.18 6.11 -8.57
CA GLY A 99 -1.64 6.01 -8.53
C GLY A 99 -2.12 5.56 -7.15
N VAL A 100 -2.71 4.36 -7.09
CA VAL A 100 -3.22 3.70 -5.88
C VAL A 100 -2.16 2.94 -5.08
N LEU A 101 -0.97 2.70 -5.65
CA LEU A 101 0.13 2.05 -4.93
C LEU A 101 0.95 3.09 -4.18
N THR A 102 1.28 2.81 -2.92
CA THR A 102 2.15 3.66 -2.09
C THR A 102 3.30 2.84 -1.52
N THR A 103 4.51 3.32 -1.76
CA THR A 103 5.74 2.77 -1.19
C THR A 103 6.31 3.75 -0.19
N PHE A 104 6.50 3.33 1.05
CA PHE A 104 7.14 4.14 2.09
C PHE A 104 8.33 3.39 2.68
N GLY A 105 9.45 4.08 2.85
CA GLY A 105 10.64 3.44 3.36
C GLY A 105 11.73 4.40 3.80
N GLY A 106 12.81 3.78 4.28
CA GLY A 106 14.04 4.46 4.66
C GLY A 106 15.25 3.86 3.95
N LEU A 107 16.28 4.68 3.80
CA LEU A 107 17.58 4.32 3.25
C LEU A 107 18.66 4.76 4.23
N LEU A 108 19.50 3.83 4.64
CA LEU A 108 20.73 4.09 5.37
C LEU A 108 21.90 3.93 4.41
N ASN A 109 22.79 4.90 4.40
CA ASN A 109 24.01 4.90 3.62
C ASN A 109 25.22 5.03 4.54
N PHE A 110 26.23 4.23 4.28
CA PHE A 110 27.52 4.34 4.93
C PHE A 110 28.63 4.24 3.87
N ALA A 111 29.53 5.20 3.86
CA ALA A 111 30.71 5.21 3.00
C ALA A 111 31.99 5.36 3.83
N TYR A 112 32.98 4.54 3.53
CA TYR A 112 34.28 4.53 4.19
C TYR A 112 35.39 4.68 3.15
N ASN A 113 36.27 5.65 3.37
CA ASN A 113 37.35 5.98 2.45
C ASN A 113 38.71 5.58 3.00
N VAL A 114 39.43 4.78 2.21
CA VAL A 114 40.82 4.39 2.44
C VAL A 114 41.72 5.27 1.57
N VAL A 115 42.61 6.02 2.21
CA VAL A 115 43.64 6.78 1.51
C VAL A 115 44.76 5.84 1.10
N LEU A 116 45.02 5.73 -0.21
CA LEU A 116 46.09 4.89 -0.75
C LEU A 116 47.37 5.71 -0.92
N ASN A 117 47.23 6.92 -1.47
CA ASN A 117 48.32 7.88 -1.65
C ASN A 117 47.79 9.31 -1.46
N ARG A 118 48.64 10.32 -1.64
CA ARG A 118 48.25 11.74 -1.53
C ARG A 118 47.10 12.10 -2.49
N ASP A 119 47.18 11.54 -3.69
CA ASP A 119 46.33 11.89 -4.85
C ASP A 119 45.42 10.71 -5.27
N SER A 120 45.39 9.63 -4.47
CA SER A 120 44.55 8.46 -4.75
C SER A 120 43.88 7.88 -3.51
N ASN A 121 42.62 7.48 -3.66
CA ASN A 121 41.82 6.91 -2.60
C ASN A 121 40.89 5.81 -3.12
N LEU A 122 40.44 4.97 -2.20
CA LEU A 122 39.49 3.90 -2.45
C LEU A 122 38.35 4.02 -1.44
N THR A 123 37.16 4.35 -1.92
CA THR A 123 35.95 4.47 -1.11
C THR A 123 35.07 3.25 -1.29
N PHE A 124 34.65 2.65 -0.18
CA PHE A 124 33.63 1.61 -0.13
C PHE A 124 32.33 2.23 0.35
N GLY A 125 31.19 1.82 -0.20
CA GLY A 125 29.88 2.33 0.14
C GLY A 125 28.86 1.22 0.21
N ILE A 126 27.87 1.37 1.08
CA ILE A 126 26.72 0.47 1.17
C ILE A 126 25.45 1.27 1.42
N ASN A 127 24.41 0.96 0.66
CA ASN A 127 23.05 1.43 0.89
C ASN A 127 22.19 0.26 1.39
N LEU A 128 21.63 0.41 2.58
CA LEU A 128 20.66 -0.49 3.19
C LEU A 128 19.28 0.17 3.16
N GLY A 129 18.36 -0.36 2.38
CA GLY A 129 17.00 0.17 2.27
C GLY A 129 15.99 -0.76 2.92
N PHE A 130 15.06 -0.21 3.69
CA PHE A 130 13.89 -0.94 4.19
C PHE A 130 12.65 -0.19 3.76
N TYR A 131 11.71 -0.85 3.10
CA TYR A 131 10.51 -0.19 2.62
C TYR A 131 9.32 -1.14 2.56
N LYS A 132 8.14 -0.57 2.72
CA LYS A 132 6.85 -1.24 2.61
C LYS A 132 6.16 -0.73 1.35
N SER A 133 5.77 -1.64 0.47
CA SER A 133 4.98 -1.35 -0.74
C SER A 133 3.62 -2.03 -0.63
N GLY A 134 2.55 -1.32 -1.00
CA GLY A 134 1.21 -1.87 -0.99
C GLY A 134 0.16 -0.93 -1.57
N LEU A 135 -1.09 -1.41 -1.60
CA LEU A 135 -2.25 -0.62 -1.99
C LEU A 135 -2.55 0.46 -0.93
N ASN A 136 -2.95 1.63 -1.39
CA ASN A 136 -3.47 2.71 -0.57
C ASN A 136 -4.98 2.82 -0.80
N ASP A 137 -5.75 2.16 0.06
CA ASP A 137 -7.21 2.06 -0.04
C ASP A 137 -7.89 3.43 -0.04
N GLY A 138 -7.31 4.43 0.64
CA GLY A 138 -7.84 5.80 0.63
C GLY A 138 -7.77 6.50 -0.74
N LYS A 139 -7.01 5.96 -1.69
CA LYS A 139 -6.95 6.42 -3.09
C LYS A 139 -7.72 5.53 -4.06
N VAL A 140 -8.22 4.39 -3.59
CA VAL A 140 -8.99 3.46 -4.41
C VAL A 140 -10.38 4.03 -4.55
N VAL A 141 -10.70 4.50 -5.76
CA VAL A 141 -12.06 4.93 -6.12
C VAL A 141 -12.68 3.80 -6.92
N THR A 142 -13.46 2.95 -6.25
CA THR A 142 -14.23 1.92 -6.92
C THR A 142 -15.70 2.29 -6.91
N ASN A 143 -16.40 1.93 -7.99
CA ASN A 143 -17.85 2.04 -8.04
C ASN A 143 -18.53 0.99 -7.14
N PHE A 144 -17.78 -0.06 -6.75
CA PHE A 144 -18.21 -1.26 -6.04
C PHE A 144 -17.09 -1.65 -5.05
N PRO A 145 -17.36 -1.90 -3.76
CA PRO A 145 -16.33 -2.43 -2.87
C PRO A 145 -15.91 -3.82 -3.39
N ASP A 146 -14.67 -3.93 -3.85
CA ASP A 146 -14.11 -5.17 -4.39
C ASP A 146 -13.30 -5.85 -3.28
N SER A 147 -13.84 -6.94 -2.73
CA SER A 147 -13.20 -7.71 -1.65
C SER A 147 -11.83 -8.28 -2.03
N SER A 148 -11.47 -8.29 -3.32
CA SER A 148 -10.12 -8.65 -3.75
C SER A 148 -9.08 -7.56 -3.43
N LEU A 149 -9.50 -6.30 -3.27
CA LEU A 149 -8.65 -5.18 -2.90
C LEU A 149 -8.34 -5.15 -1.40
N ASP A 150 -9.28 -5.62 -0.55
CA ASP A 150 -9.14 -5.67 0.92
C ASP A 150 -8.02 -6.59 1.41
N ASN A 151 -7.64 -7.58 0.59
CA ASN A 151 -6.63 -8.59 0.94
C ASN A 151 -5.33 -8.45 0.14
N ILE A 152 -5.08 -7.33 -0.55
CA ILE A 152 -3.80 -7.14 -1.23
C ILE A 152 -2.70 -6.99 -0.17
N PRO A 153 -1.79 -7.98 -0.05
CA PRO A 153 -0.79 -7.96 1.00
C PRO A 153 0.22 -6.86 0.73
N SER A 154 0.47 -6.02 1.74
CA SER A 154 1.59 -5.10 1.69
C SER A 154 2.90 -5.85 1.95
N ASN A 155 3.87 -5.70 1.06
CA ASN A 155 5.16 -6.37 1.11
C ASN A 155 6.22 -5.48 1.76
N SER A 156 6.93 -6.01 2.76
CA SER A 156 8.05 -5.37 3.43
C SER A 156 9.35 -5.92 2.86
N LEU A 157 10.17 -5.05 2.30
CA LEU A 157 11.36 -5.40 1.54
C LEU A 157 12.60 -4.79 2.18
N LEU A 158 13.68 -5.57 2.19
CA LEU A 158 15.02 -5.15 2.57
C LEU A 158 15.93 -5.22 1.33
N THR A 159 16.53 -4.11 0.95
CA THR A 159 17.49 -4.02 -0.16
C THR A 159 18.90 -3.70 0.33
N ILE A 160 19.89 -4.31 -0.31
CA ILE A 160 21.32 -4.05 -0.08
C ILE A 160 21.99 -3.67 -1.40
N ASN A 161 22.66 -2.52 -1.42
CA ASN A 161 23.34 -1.99 -2.61
C ASN A 161 24.79 -1.61 -2.26
N PRO A 162 25.76 -2.50 -2.50
CA PRO A 162 27.16 -2.22 -2.28
C PRO A 162 27.75 -1.39 -3.44
N GLY A 163 28.82 -0.65 -3.15
CA GLY A 163 29.58 0.11 -4.13
C GLY A 163 31.04 0.31 -3.73
N ILE A 164 31.88 0.50 -4.73
CA ILE A 164 33.29 0.81 -4.60
C ILE A 164 33.65 1.91 -5.60
N ASN A 165 34.53 2.82 -5.20
CA ASN A 165 34.99 3.92 -6.03
C ASN A 165 36.48 4.17 -5.82
N TYR A 166 37.24 4.18 -6.90
CA TYR A 166 38.65 4.57 -6.93
C TYR A 166 38.76 6.01 -7.42
N GLY A 167 39.17 6.90 -6.53
CA GLY A 167 39.35 8.33 -6.81
C GLY A 167 40.81 8.67 -7.03
N THR A 168 41.06 9.54 -8.01
CA THR A 168 42.33 10.25 -8.24
C THR A 168 42.14 11.75 -7.94
N ASP A 169 43.06 12.63 -8.33
CA ASP A 169 42.90 14.08 -8.16
C ASP A 169 41.64 14.65 -8.82
N PHE A 170 41.33 14.20 -10.05
CA PHE A 170 40.24 14.76 -10.86
C PHE A 170 39.26 13.71 -11.38
N LEU A 171 39.64 12.43 -11.40
CA LEU A 171 38.80 11.36 -11.94
C LEU A 171 38.42 10.37 -10.85
N ASP A 172 37.16 9.96 -10.85
CA ASP A 172 36.61 8.93 -9.97
C ASP A 172 36.00 7.82 -10.83
N PHE A 173 36.40 6.58 -10.57
CA PHE A 173 35.91 5.39 -11.25
C PHE A 173 35.19 4.51 -10.24
N GLY A 174 33.93 4.18 -10.48
CA GLY A 174 33.18 3.39 -9.51
C GLY A 174 32.33 2.29 -10.12
N LEU A 175 32.15 1.25 -9.31
CA LEU A 175 31.29 0.11 -9.57
C LEU A 175 30.31 -0.02 -8.41
N SER A 176 29.04 -0.25 -8.69
CA SER A 176 28.03 -0.54 -7.67
C SER A 176 27.02 -1.52 -8.18
N ILE A 177 26.36 -2.23 -7.27
CA ILE A 177 25.30 -3.17 -7.61
C ILE A 177 24.03 -2.64 -6.96
N ASN A 178 23.00 -2.36 -7.77
CA ASN A 178 21.66 -2.03 -7.32
C ASN A 178 20.86 -3.32 -7.09
N ASN A 179 20.11 -3.36 -6.00
CA ASN A 179 19.37 -4.50 -5.48
C ASN A 179 20.19 -5.81 -5.53
N ALA A 180 21.42 -5.77 -5.00
CA ALA A 180 22.28 -6.96 -4.93
C ALA A 180 21.62 -8.08 -4.11
N VAL A 181 20.90 -7.68 -3.05
CA VAL A 181 20.00 -8.55 -2.29
C VAL A 181 18.69 -7.80 -2.12
N LEU A 182 17.58 -8.42 -2.52
CA LEU A 182 16.23 -7.94 -2.24
C LEU A 182 15.47 -9.03 -1.49
N TYR A 183 15.27 -8.85 -0.19
CA TYR A 183 14.62 -9.83 0.68
C TYR A 183 13.21 -9.38 1.03
N ASN A 184 12.21 -10.20 0.70
CA ASN A 184 10.83 -10.00 1.09
C ASN A 184 10.62 -10.65 2.47
N LEU A 185 10.43 -9.81 3.50
CA LEU A 185 10.24 -10.24 4.89
C LEU A 185 8.89 -10.95 5.11
N ASN A 186 7.86 -10.62 4.30
CA ASN A 186 6.56 -11.26 4.39
C ASN A 186 6.62 -12.69 3.85
N ALA A 187 7.20 -12.87 2.66
CA ALA A 187 7.38 -14.18 2.04
C ALA A 187 8.56 -14.98 2.64
N SER A 188 9.40 -14.33 3.46
CA SER A 188 10.67 -14.86 3.98
C SER A 188 11.59 -15.42 2.90
N LYS A 189 11.59 -14.80 1.71
CA LYS A 189 12.33 -15.24 0.52
C LYS A 189 13.06 -14.07 -0.13
N ILE A 190 14.20 -14.38 -0.75
CA ILE A 190 14.87 -13.44 -1.66
C ILE A 190 14.04 -13.38 -2.95
N VAL A 191 13.86 -12.18 -3.49
CA VAL A 191 13.22 -11.97 -4.79
C VAL A 191 14.22 -12.39 -5.87
N GLU A 192 13.95 -13.53 -6.54
CA GLU A 192 14.88 -14.11 -7.52
C GLU A 192 14.88 -13.35 -8.86
N GLU A 193 13.74 -12.79 -9.26
CA GLU A 193 13.60 -12.02 -10.51
C GLU A 193 13.28 -10.55 -10.24
N ASP A 194 14.31 -9.78 -9.89
CA ASP A 194 14.21 -8.32 -9.78
C ASP A 194 14.61 -7.62 -11.10
N PRO A 195 13.66 -7.00 -11.84
CA PRO A 195 13.98 -6.27 -13.07
C PRO A 195 14.82 -5.00 -12.82
N GLU A 196 14.82 -4.47 -11.60
CA GLU A 196 15.61 -3.29 -11.20
C GLU A 196 16.99 -3.65 -10.64
N GLN A 197 17.30 -4.95 -10.50
CA GLN A 197 18.65 -5.38 -10.18
C GLN A 197 19.60 -5.01 -11.31
N SER A 198 20.69 -4.33 -10.96
CA SER A 198 21.59 -3.80 -11.97
C SER A 198 23.03 -3.68 -11.51
N VAL A 199 23.96 -3.88 -12.42
CA VAL A 199 25.37 -3.54 -12.21
C VAL A 199 25.62 -2.17 -12.83
N GLN A 200 26.13 -1.25 -12.03
CA GLN A 200 26.39 0.12 -12.44
C GLN A 200 27.89 0.38 -12.46
N ALA A 201 28.36 0.95 -13.57
CA ALA A 201 29.71 1.44 -13.73
C ALA A 201 29.67 2.92 -14.06
N HIS A 202 30.54 3.72 -13.44
CA HIS A 202 30.60 5.15 -13.72
C HIS A 202 32.02 5.70 -13.74
N VAL A 203 32.16 6.80 -14.48
CA VAL A 203 33.35 7.65 -14.49
C VAL A 203 32.88 9.07 -14.22
N MET A 204 33.46 9.71 -13.22
CA MET A 204 33.21 11.11 -12.89
C MET A 204 34.49 11.92 -13.03
N TYR A 205 34.42 13.06 -13.69
CA TYR A 205 35.47 14.05 -13.75
C TYR A 205 35.06 15.28 -12.95
N THR A 206 35.93 15.76 -12.06
CA THR A 206 35.76 17.01 -11.31
C THR A 206 36.98 17.89 -11.54
N GLY A 207 36.77 19.08 -12.10
CA GLY A 207 37.81 20.06 -12.36
C GLY A 207 37.45 21.44 -11.84
N TYR A 208 38.47 22.28 -11.65
CA TYR A 208 38.31 23.67 -11.22
C TYR A 208 38.85 24.60 -12.30
N THR A 209 38.14 25.69 -12.53
CA THR A 209 38.57 26.75 -13.43
C THR A 209 39.19 27.87 -12.63
N ASN A 210 40.32 28.40 -13.10
CA ASN A 210 40.95 29.58 -12.52
C ASN A 210 40.87 30.68 -13.58
N THR A 211 39.84 31.51 -13.47
CA THR A 211 39.52 32.55 -14.47
C THR A 211 39.22 33.84 -13.76
N ARG A 212 39.53 35.00 -14.36
CA ARG A 212 39.20 36.27 -13.72
C ARG A 212 37.71 36.60 -13.96
N GLY A 213 36.95 36.85 -12.90
CA GLY A 213 35.59 37.40 -13.00
C GLY A 213 34.52 36.55 -12.32
N PHE A 214 33.33 36.46 -12.92
CA PHE A 214 32.18 35.76 -12.35
C PHE A 214 32.40 34.25 -12.20
N PHE A 215 33.15 33.65 -13.13
CA PHE A 215 33.44 32.20 -13.16
C PHE A 215 34.73 31.82 -12.45
N ASP A 216 35.33 32.72 -11.67
CA ASP A 216 36.53 32.37 -10.90
C ASP A 216 36.23 31.23 -9.93
N GLU A 217 37.20 30.32 -9.77
CA GLU A 217 37.10 29.11 -8.94
C GLU A 217 35.86 28.22 -9.23
N SER A 218 35.27 28.32 -10.44
CA SER A 218 34.11 27.50 -10.78
C SER A 218 34.48 26.03 -10.89
N LYS A 219 33.62 25.19 -10.30
CA LYS A 219 33.77 23.73 -10.28
C LYS A 219 32.92 23.11 -11.37
N PHE A 220 33.58 22.36 -12.25
CA PHE A 220 32.93 21.54 -13.26
C PHE A 220 32.92 20.08 -12.80
N SER A 221 31.77 19.42 -12.92
CA SER A 221 31.61 18.01 -12.62
C SER A 221 30.85 17.31 -13.74
N GLY A 222 31.46 16.30 -14.35
CA GLY A 222 30.84 15.46 -15.38
C GLY A 222 30.78 14.02 -14.92
N LEU A 223 29.60 13.39 -14.94
CA LEU A 223 29.38 11.98 -14.61
C LEU A 223 28.87 11.26 -15.86
N ILE A 224 29.52 10.15 -16.23
CA ILE A 224 28.99 9.19 -17.20
C ILE A 224 28.78 7.88 -16.45
N LYS A 225 27.58 7.30 -16.57
CA LYS A 225 27.18 6.07 -15.90
C LYS A 225 26.49 5.12 -16.86
N SER A 226 26.89 3.86 -16.83
CA SER A 226 26.23 2.74 -17.51
C SER A 226 25.63 1.80 -16.47
N GLU A 227 24.36 1.46 -16.66
CA GLU A 227 23.60 0.57 -15.80
C GLU A 227 23.14 -0.64 -16.62
N PHE A 228 23.63 -1.82 -16.26
CA PHE A 228 23.35 -3.08 -16.92
C PHE A 228 22.26 -3.81 -16.11
N LYS A 229 21.03 -3.81 -16.61
CA LYS A 229 19.91 -4.60 -16.07
C LYS A 229 19.73 -5.88 -16.89
N LYS A 230 18.88 -6.80 -16.42
CA LYS A 230 18.59 -8.07 -17.10
C LYS A 230 18.10 -7.87 -18.54
N ASP A 231 17.20 -6.90 -18.74
CA ASP A 231 16.49 -6.71 -20.02
C ASP A 231 16.91 -5.46 -20.79
N ASN A 232 17.59 -4.51 -20.15
CA ASN A 232 18.02 -3.27 -20.80
C ASN A 232 19.35 -2.74 -20.24
N THR A 233 20.04 -1.94 -21.07
CA THR A 233 21.23 -1.18 -20.66
C THR A 233 20.88 0.30 -20.71
N VAL A 234 20.99 0.98 -19.57
CA VAL A 234 20.72 2.41 -19.45
C VAL A 234 22.03 3.17 -19.39
N ILE A 235 22.23 4.11 -20.31
CA ILE A 235 23.38 5.00 -20.31
C ILE A 235 22.91 6.38 -19.90
N SER A 236 23.63 7.00 -18.99
CA SER A 236 23.36 8.35 -18.51
C SER A 236 24.61 9.20 -18.46
N GLY A 237 24.46 10.47 -18.80
CA GLY A 237 25.51 11.48 -18.73
C GLY A 237 24.97 12.74 -18.09
N ILE A 238 25.71 13.32 -17.15
CA ILE A 238 25.35 14.55 -16.44
C ILE A 238 26.56 15.46 -16.41
N ALA A 239 26.38 16.72 -16.77
CA ALA A 239 27.37 17.76 -16.60
C ALA A 239 26.79 18.84 -15.68
N MET A 240 27.60 19.31 -14.73
CA MET A 240 27.24 20.34 -13.75
C MET A 240 28.36 21.37 -13.68
N LEU A 241 27.97 22.65 -13.69
CA LEU A 241 28.85 23.78 -13.44
C LEU A 241 28.37 24.51 -12.18
N THR A 242 29.24 24.61 -11.18
CA THR A 242 28.99 25.33 -9.93
C THR A 242 29.87 26.57 -9.87
N VAL A 243 29.24 27.72 -9.65
CA VAL A 243 29.91 29.00 -9.47
C VAL A 243 29.97 29.33 -7.97
N PRO A 244 31.12 29.75 -7.41
CA PRO A 244 31.27 30.02 -5.98
C PRO A 244 30.34 31.10 -5.43
N LYS A 245 29.72 31.92 -6.30
CA LYS A 245 28.65 32.86 -5.92
C LYS A 245 27.35 32.17 -5.48
N GLY A 246 27.33 30.84 -5.44
CA GLY A 246 26.20 30.06 -4.96
C GLY A 246 25.16 29.82 -6.04
N ILE A 247 25.59 29.68 -7.30
CA ILE A 247 24.71 29.36 -8.45
C ILE A 247 25.29 28.13 -9.12
N TRP A 248 24.43 27.19 -9.52
CA TRP A 248 24.84 26.07 -10.36
C TRP A 248 23.81 25.78 -11.43
N ALA A 249 24.29 25.20 -12.53
CA ALA A 249 23.47 24.68 -13.59
C ALA A 249 23.94 23.27 -13.93
N GLN A 250 23.00 22.39 -14.26
CA GLN A 250 23.29 21.03 -14.67
C GLN A 250 22.41 20.63 -15.84
N ALA A 251 22.94 19.77 -16.69
CA ALA A 251 22.20 19.20 -17.81
C ALA A 251 22.68 17.77 -18.03
N GLY A 252 21.80 16.94 -18.56
CA GLY A 252 22.16 15.58 -18.84
C GLY A 252 21.19 14.86 -19.75
N TYR A 253 21.57 13.63 -20.06
CA TYR A 253 20.85 12.74 -20.93
C TYR A 253 20.81 11.36 -20.30
N ASN A 254 19.67 10.71 -20.39
CA ASN A 254 19.46 9.33 -19.98
C ASN A 254 18.74 8.61 -21.12
N THR A 255 19.25 7.45 -21.55
CA THR A 255 18.66 6.71 -22.68
C THR A 255 17.23 6.24 -22.42
N LEU A 256 16.83 6.05 -21.15
CA LEU A 256 15.50 5.62 -20.75
C LEU A 256 14.56 6.80 -20.46
N TYR A 257 15.08 7.85 -19.81
CA TYR A 257 14.25 8.97 -19.32
C TYR A 257 14.39 10.29 -20.11
N GLY A 258 15.26 10.33 -21.12
CA GLY A 258 15.44 11.48 -22.00
C GLY A 258 16.39 12.56 -21.48
N LEU A 259 16.19 13.80 -21.94
CA LEU A 259 17.02 14.94 -21.58
C LEU A 259 16.52 15.59 -20.29
N PHE A 260 17.45 16.11 -19.48
CA PHE A 260 17.09 16.97 -18.36
C PHE A 260 17.99 18.20 -18.29
N GLY A 261 17.45 19.26 -17.70
CA GLY A 261 18.16 20.50 -17.39
C GLY A 261 17.72 21.03 -16.04
N GLY A 262 18.67 21.56 -15.28
CA GLY A 262 18.47 21.98 -13.91
C GLY A 262 19.26 23.22 -13.57
N ILE A 263 18.71 24.03 -12.69
CA ILE A 263 19.36 25.19 -12.11
C ILE A 263 19.15 25.20 -10.60
N GLY A 264 20.12 25.72 -9.87
CA GLY A 264 19.97 25.91 -8.44
C GLY A 264 20.78 27.09 -7.95
N PHE A 265 20.35 27.61 -6.79
CA PHE A 265 20.97 28.76 -6.18
C PHE A 265 20.89 28.71 -4.65
N ASN A 266 21.88 29.29 -4.01
CA ASN A 266 21.96 29.48 -2.57
C ASN A 266 21.24 30.78 -2.20
N ILE A 267 20.01 30.66 -1.67
CA ILE A 267 19.24 31.78 -1.13
C ILE A 267 20.02 32.45 0.00
N SER A 268 20.63 31.66 0.88
CA SER A 268 21.55 32.13 1.92
C SER A 268 22.78 31.21 1.97
N THR A 269 23.78 31.54 2.79
CA THR A 269 24.96 30.67 2.97
C THR A 269 24.62 29.25 3.47
N GLN A 270 23.38 29.02 3.89
CA GLN A 270 22.90 27.76 4.46
C GLN A 270 21.66 27.21 3.78
N ILE A 271 20.91 27.98 2.99
CA ILE A 271 19.67 27.52 2.34
C ILE A 271 19.88 27.54 0.83
N SER A 272 19.57 26.41 0.20
CA SER A 272 19.76 26.16 -1.22
C SER A 272 18.47 25.64 -1.82
N ILE A 273 18.15 26.07 -3.03
CA ILE A 273 17.03 25.54 -3.81
C ILE A 273 17.52 25.09 -5.18
N GLU A 274 16.97 23.99 -5.67
CA GLU A 274 17.25 23.43 -6.98
C GLU A 274 15.93 23.08 -7.68
N TYR A 275 15.87 23.37 -8.97
CA TYR A 275 14.78 22.97 -9.84
C TYR A 275 15.34 22.27 -11.06
N ASN A 276 14.85 21.06 -11.30
CA ASN A 276 15.18 20.20 -12.42
C ASN A 276 13.94 19.93 -13.27
N TYR A 277 14.12 20.02 -14.58
CA TYR A 277 13.13 19.72 -15.59
C TYR A 277 13.64 18.57 -16.45
N GLU A 278 12.88 17.49 -16.54
CA GLU A 278 13.19 16.30 -17.34
C GLU A 278 12.13 16.14 -18.43
N LYS A 279 12.58 15.98 -19.67
CA LYS A 279 11.72 15.73 -20.82
C LYS A 279 12.02 14.33 -21.36
N ALA A 280 11.02 13.46 -21.23
CA ALA A 280 11.07 12.12 -21.78
C ALA A 280 11.29 12.13 -23.30
N MET A 281 11.95 11.09 -23.80
CA MET A 281 12.21 10.82 -25.22
C MET A 281 11.80 9.39 -25.55
N GLY A 282 11.56 9.09 -26.84
CA GLY A 282 11.05 7.79 -27.28
C GLY A 282 9.58 7.57 -26.89
N ASP A 283 9.25 6.36 -26.43
CA ASP A 283 7.87 5.98 -26.12
C ASP A 283 7.28 6.74 -24.93
N LEU A 284 8.13 7.32 -24.07
CA LEU A 284 7.69 8.05 -22.88
C LEU A 284 7.30 9.52 -23.17
N VAL A 285 7.47 10.02 -24.40
CA VAL A 285 7.16 11.43 -24.76
C VAL A 285 5.70 11.78 -24.49
N ASN A 286 4.78 10.82 -24.68
CA ASN A 286 3.34 10.99 -24.53
C ASN A 286 2.88 11.11 -23.06
N PHE A 287 3.77 10.86 -22.09
CA PHE A 287 3.46 11.02 -20.66
C PHE A 287 3.84 12.41 -20.14
N GLY A 288 4.52 13.23 -20.94
CA GLY A 288 4.84 14.61 -20.61
C GLY A 288 6.14 14.81 -19.85
N SER A 289 6.35 16.04 -19.38
CA SER A 289 7.55 16.43 -18.63
C SER A 289 7.47 16.00 -17.17
N SER A 290 8.64 15.87 -16.55
CA SER A 290 8.80 15.62 -15.12
C SER A 290 9.48 16.82 -14.46
N HIS A 291 9.01 17.19 -13.28
CA HIS A 291 9.48 18.34 -12.53
C HIS A 291 10.02 17.87 -11.17
N ASP A 292 11.18 18.37 -10.78
CA ASP A 292 11.88 17.95 -9.57
C ASP A 292 12.39 19.20 -8.84
N ILE A 293 11.93 19.38 -7.61
CA ILE A 293 12.25 20.53 -6.75
C ILE A 293 12.97 20.00 -5.51
N THR A 294 14.14 20.57 -5.21
CA THR A 294 14.88 20.28 -3.98
C THR A 294 15.10 21.53 -3.16
N LEU A 295 14.76 21.47 -1.87
CA LEU A 295 15.14 22.44 -0.86
C LEU A 295 16.17 21.81 0.07
N ALA A 296 17.30 22.47 0.29
CA ALA A 296 18.36 21.95 1.14
C ALA A 296 18.87 22.97 2.15
N TYR A 297 19.24 22.48 3.33
CA TYR A 297 19.91 23.23 4.39
C TYR A 297 21.32 22.70 4.62
N LYS A 298 22.32 23.52 4.32
CA LYS A 298 23.75 23.27 4.50
C LYS A 298 24.19 23.62 5.93
N PHE A 299 24.81 22.65 6.61
CA PHE A 299 25.47 22.89 7.90
C PHE A 299 26.88 23.45 7.70
N LYS A 300 27.27 24.38 8.58
CA LYS A 300 28.63 24.90 8.60
C LYS A 300 29.59 23.84 9.12
N ASN A 301 30.61 23.49 8.35
CA ASN A 301 31.67 22.63 8.81
C ASN A 301 32.53 23.36 9.85
N ARG A 302 32.76 22.71 11.01
CA ARG A 302 33.66 23.22 12.06
C ARG A 302 35.08 22.67 11.94
N TYR A 303 35.29 21.71 11.05
CA TYR A 303 36.56 21.03 10.83
C TYR A 303 36.98 21.21 9.38
N ARG A 304 38.25 21.57 9.16
CA ARG A 304 38.90 21.52 7.86
C ARG A 304 39.50 20.13 7.68
N TYR A 305 38.97 19.34 6.76
CA TYR A 305 39.53 18.03 6.42
C TYR A 305 40.70 18.19 5.46
N ARG A 306 41.68 17.27 5.46
CA ARG A 306 42.85 17.34 4.55
C ARG A 306 42.48 17.39 3.05
N TYR A 307 41.31 16.87 2.70
CA TYR A 307 40.73 16.90 1.34
C TYR A 307 39.64 17.97 1.15
N SER A 308 39.46 18.85 2.14
CA SER A 308 38.52 19.98 2.07
C SER A 308 39.31 21.20 1.61
N GLY A 309 39.59 21.24 0.31
CA GLY A 309 40.00 22.48 -0.35
C GLY A 309 38.76 23.35 -0.52
N ASP A 310 38.83 24.58 -0.01
CA ASP A 310 38.11 25.83 -0.26
C ASP A 310 36.86 25.84 -1.17
N ASP A 311 35.98 24.84 -1.10
CA ASP A 311 34.64 24.84 -1.71
C ASP A 311 33.67 25.71 -0.85
N GLU A 312 34.12 26.87 -0.33
CA GLU A 312 33.25 27.82 0.38
C GLU A 312 32.33 28.52 -0.61
N GLU A 313 31.18 27.89 -0.85
CA GLU A 313 30.13 28.48 -1.68
C GLU A 313 29.43 29.64 -0.95
N GLY A 314 29.47 30.81 -1.58
CA GLY A 314 28.72 32.00 -1.20
C GLY A 314 27.22 31.87 -1.44
N SER A 315 26.52 33.00 -1.28
CA SER A 315 25.08 33.11 -1.48
C SER A 315 24.72 34.29 -2.34
N VAL A 316 23.58 34.20 -3.03
CA VAL A 316 23.04 35.29 -3.86
C VAL A 316 22.66 36.49 -2.98
N ILE A 317 22.27 36.24 -1.72
CA ILE A 317 22.02 37.27 -0.71
C ILE A 317 23.22 37.32 0.24
N ILE A 318 24.02 38.39 0.19
CA ILE A 318 25.21 38.56 1.04
C ILE A 318 24.79 39.19 2.38
N PRO A 319 25.01 38.54 3.54
CA PRO A 319 24.82 39.18 4.83
C PRO A 319 25.97 40.16 5.13
N ASP A 320 25.64 41.44 5.29
CA ASP A 320 26.59 42.52 5.60
C ASP A 320 27.27 42.28 6.97
N LYS A 321 28.58 42.02 6.99
CA LYS A 321 29.35 41.84 8.25
C LYS A 321 30.48 42.86 8.39
N LYS A 322 30.21 43.92 9.16
CA LYS A 322 31.23 44.79 9.76
C LYS A 322 31.92 44.06 10.93
N SER A 323 33.23 43.83 10.85
CA SER A 323 34.02 43.29 11.97
C SER A 323 34.46 44.40 12.94
N ARG A 324 34.30 44.20 14.26
CA ARG A 324 34.90 45.04 15.32
C ARG A 324 35.91 44.21 16.10
N ARG A 325 37.19 44.62 16.09
CA ARG A 325 38.26 44.08 16.95
C ARG A 325 38.34 44.89 18.25
N TYR A 326 38.44 44.23 19.40
CA TYR A 326 38.80 44.84 20.69
C TYR A 326 40.21 44.39 21.12
N VAL A 327 41.00 45.31 21.70
CA VAL A 327 42.38 45.09 22.22
C VAL A 327 42.40 45.45 23.72
N ALA A 328 42.98 44.59 24.57
CA ALA A 328 43.11 44.81 26.01
C ALA A 328 44.58 45.07 26.44
N LYS A 329 44.80 45.98 27.41
CA LYS A 329 46.12 46.34 28.00
C LYS A 329 46.22 45.88 29.47
N ARG A 330 47.40 45.41 29.89
CA ARG A 330 47.75 44.87 31.23
C ARG A 330 48.70 45.82 31.99
N ARG A 331 48.63 45.92 33.33
CA ARG A 331 49.54 46.68 34.22
C ARG A 331 50.11 45.78 35.34
N VAL A 332 51.29 46.14 35.87
CA VAL A 332 52.08 45.43 36.90
C VAL A 332 52.40 46.39 38.08
N PRO A 333 52.46 45.94 39.37
CA PRO A 333 52.88 46.79 40.48
C PRO A 333 54.26 46.42 41.10
N SER A 334 54.87 47.38 41.80
CA SER A 334 56.21 47.43 42.41
C SER A 334 56.22 47.18 43.94
N LYS A 335 57.39 46.81 44.52
CA LYS A 335 57.63 46.58 45.98
C LYS A 335 58.63 47.58 46.59
N PRO A 336 58.58 47.88 47.91
CA PRO A 336 59.66 48.53 48.65
C PRO A 336 60.39 47.64 49.69
N LYS A 337 61.50 48.19 50.24
CA LYS A 337 62.67 47.56 50.90
C LYS A 337 62.56 47.46 52.45
N VAL A 338 63.15 46.41 53.06
CA VAL A 338 63.37 46.24 54.53
C VAL A 338 64.85 45.89 54.84
N SER A 339 65.33 46.29 56.03
CA SER A 339 66.72 46.38 56.56
C SER A 339 67.50 45.07 56.73
N ALA A 340 68.82 45.18 56.92
CA ALA A 340 69.81 44.09 56.81
C ALA A 340 69.89 43.12 58.02
N GLN A 341 69.42 43.49 59.21
CA GLN A 341 69.43 42.61 60.39
C GLN A 341 68.32 41.55 60.36
N ASP A 342 67.13 41.89 59.84
CA ASP A 342 66.03 40.95 59.62
C ASP A 342 66.33 39.92 58.53
N ARG A 343 67.26 40.26 57.61
CA ARG A 343 67.68 39.36 56.53
C ARG A 343 68.55 38.21 57.04
N ALA A 344 69.31 38.38 58.12
CA ALA A 344 70.24 37.36 58.60
C ALA A 344 69.52 36.24 59.37
N SER A 345 68.59 36.59 60.25
CA SER A 345 67.73 35.64 60.98
C SER A 345 66.69 34.98 60.06
N ALA A 346 66.15 35.71 59.08
CA ALA A 346 65.29 35.14 58.04
C ALA A 346 66.05 34.19 57.09
N ARG A 347 67.33 34.45 56.77
CA ARG A 347 68.13 33.54 55.92
C ARG A 347 68.42 32.20 56.58
N ALA A 348 68.69 32.19 57.88
CA ALA A 348 68.96 30.95 58.61
C ALA A 348 67.70 30.07 58.69
N LYS A 349 66.54 30.66 58.96
CA LYS A 349 65.25 29.96 58.99
C LYS A 349 64.80 29.50 57.60
N ALA A 350 64.99 30.34 56.58
CA ALA A 350 64.69 29.99 55.18
C ALA A 350 65.60 28.89 54.62
N LYS A 351 66.85 28.78 55.09
CA LYS A 351 67.76 27.71 54.66
C LYS A 351 67.34 26.35 55.25
N ALA A 352 66.97 26.32 56.52
CA ALA A 352 66.44 25.12 57.17
C ALA A 352 65.08 24.68 56.57
N ASP A 353 64.18 25.64 56.30
CA ASP A 353 62.89 25.34 55.65
C ASP A 353 63.06 24.92 54.18
N ALA A 354 64.08 25.44 53.47
CA ALA A 354 64.39 25.02 52.11
C ALA A 354 64.97 23.60 52.06
N GLU A 355 65.90 23.25 52.96
CA GLU A 355 66.46 21.90 53.06
C GLU A 355 65.37 20.87 53.43
N ALA A 356 64.46 21.20 54.35
CA ALA A 356 63.31 20.36 54.68
C ALA A 356 62.32 20.20 53.51
N ARG A 357 62.11 21.24 52.69
CA ARG A 357 61.25 21.18 51.50
C ARG A 357 61.87 20.39 50.35
N VAL A 358 63.19 20.42 50.19
CA VAL A 358 63.91 19.63 49.19
C VAL A 358 63.83 18.13 49.55
N ALA A 359 64.06 17.78 50.81
CA ALA A 359 63.92 16.39 51.29
C ALA A 359 62.47 15.86 51.12
N ALA A 360 61.45 16.67 51.47
CA ALA A 360 60.05 16.29 51.26
C ALA A 360 59.64 16.22 49.79
N ALA A 361 60.29 16.99 48.90
CA ALA A 361 60.06 16.93 47.47
C ALA A 361 60.70 15.69 46.82
N GLU A 362 61.88 15.27 47.30
CA GLU A 362 62.53 14.03 46.85
C GLU A 362 61.75 12.78 47.26
N GLU A 363 61.24 12.72 48.49
CA GLU A 363 60.35 11.64 48.93
C GLU A 363 59.07 11.55 48.08
N ARG A 364 58.41 12.70 47.84
CA ARG A 364 57.22 12.76 46.97
C ARG A 364 57.53 12.43 45.51
N ALA A 365 58.74 12.69 45.03
CA ALA A 365 59.17 12.31 43.69
C ALA A 365 59.37 10.79 43.58
N LYS A 366 59.92 10.15 44.61
CA LYS A 366 60.06 8.68 44.69
C LYS A 366 58.70 7.98 44.76
N GLU A 367 57.77 8.48 45.57
CA GLU A 367 56.40 7.94 45.62
C GLU A 367 55.65 8.09 44.29
N ARG A 368 55.81 9.23 43.61
CA ARG A 368 55.19 9.45 42.29
C ARG A 368 55.79 8.56 41.20
N ALA A 369 57.10 8.31 41.25
CA ALA A 369 57.75 7.37 40.33
C ALA A 369 57.25 5.94 40.55
N ALA A 370 57.15 5.50 41.81
CA ALA A 370 56.62 4.18 42.15
C ALA A 370 55.13 4.02 41.78
N ALA A 371 54.33 5.07 41.93
CA ALA A 371 52.92 5.08 41.50
C ALA A 371 52.79 5.03 39.97
N ALA A 372 53.62 5.76 39.23
CA ALA A 372 53.62 5.74 37.77
C ALA A 372 54.03 4.36 37.21
N GLU A 373 54.97 3.68 37.85
CA GLU A 373 55.40 2.33 37.45
C GLU A 373 54.30 1.28 37.69
N ARG A 374 53.56 1.38 38.81
CA ARG A 374 52.39 0.51 39.09
C ARG A 374 51.26 0.72 38.09
N VAL A 375 50.97 1.97 37.71
CA VAL A 375 49.93 2.28 36.70
C VAL A 375 50.35 1.74 35.33
N LYS A 376 51.64 1.80 34.98
CA LYS A 376 52.13 1.23 33.72
C LYS A 376 52.03 -0.30 33.69
N ALA A 377 52.40 -0.97 34.79
CA ALA A 377 52.27 -2.42 34.91
C ALA A 377 50.81 -2.90 34.86
N GLU A 378 49.88 -2.15 35.47
CA GLU A 378 48.44 -2.49 35.42
C GLU A 378 47.84 -2.25 34.02
N ALA A 379 48.34 -1.25 33.28
CA ALA A 379 47.93 -1.00 31.90
C ALA A 379 48.45 -2.07 30.93
N GLU A 380 49.69 -2.53 31.08
CA GLU A 380 50.25 -3.64 30.29
C GLU A 380 49.50 -4.96 30.59
N ALA A 381 49.19 -5.26 31.85
CA ALA A 381 48.41 -6.45 32.20
C ALA A 381 46.99 -6.44 31.61
N LYS A 382 46.31 -5.28 31.58
CA LYS A 382 44.99 -5.14 30.94
C LYS A 382 45.06 -5.27 29.43
N ALA A 383 46.11 -4.74 28.79
CA ALA A 383 46.31 -4.87 27.35
C ALA A 383 46.58 -6.34 26.94
N ASP A 384 47.33 -7.10 27.73
CA ASP A 384 47.60 -8.51 27.48
C ASP A 384 46.34 -9.38 27.69
N GLU A 385 45.49 -9.07 28.68
CA GLU A 385 44.22 -9.76 28.90
C GLU A 385 43.21 -9.48 27.78
N GLU A 386 43.12 -8.22 27.32
CA GLU A 386 42.26 -7.84 26.19
C GLU A 386 42.75 -8.47 24.87
N ALA A 387 44.07 -8.55 24.65
CA ALA A 387 44.64 -9.25 23.51
C ALA A 387 44.37 -10.77 23.54
N ARG A 388 44.36 -11.40 24.73
CA ARG A 388 44.03 -12.82 24.88
C ARG A 388 42.55 -13.08 24.59
N LEU A 389 41.64 -12.26 25.14
CA LEU A 389 40.20 -12.36 24.90
C LEU A 389 39.85 -12.15 23.43
N LYS A 390 40.54 -11.21 22.76
CA LYS A 390 40.37 -10.99 21.31
C LYS A 390 40.82 -12.21 20.48
N ARG A 391 41.95 -12.83 20.83
CA ARG A 391 42.42 -14.05 20.15
C ARG A 391 41.48 -15.25 20.33
N GLU A 392 40.90 -15.41 21.52
CA GLU A 392 39.90 -16.45 21.78
C GLU A 392 38.59 -16.21 21.01
N ALA A 393 38.14 -14.95 20.95
CA ALA A 393 36.96 -14.56 20.16
C ALA A 393 37.19 -14.75 18.64
N ASP A 394 38.36 -14.38 18.13
CA ASP A 394 38.73 -14.57 16.72
C ASP A 394 38.83 -16.05 16.35
N ALA A 395 39.36 -16.90 17.24
CA ALA A 395 39.41 -18.34 17.04
C ALA A 395 38.02 -19.00 17.06
N ALA A 396 37.12 -18.56 17.95
CA ALA A 396 35.74 -19.02 17.98
C ALA A 396 34.95 -18.59 16.74
N ALA A 397 35.15 -17.35 16.28
CA ALA A 397 34.55 -16.82 15.05
C ALA A 397 35.06 -17.54 13.80
N ALA A 398 36.36 -17.89 13.74
CA ALA A 398 36.91 -18.67 12.63
C ALA A 398 36.32 -20.08 12.55
N LYS A 399 36.12 -20.74 13.70
CA LYS A 399 35.47 -22.06 13.77
C LYS A 399 34.00 -21.99 13.35
N ALA A 400 33.25 -20.99 13.83
CA ALA A 400 31.86 -20.79 13.45
C ALA A 400 31.70 -20.51 11.94
N ARG A 401 32.61 -19.72 11.35
CA ARG A 401 32.62 -19.46 9.89
C ARG A 401 32.92 -20.72 9.08
N ALA A 402 33.85 -21.57 9.53
CA ALA A 402 34.15 -22.83 8.87
C ALA A 402 32.98 -23.83 8.94
N ASP A 403 32.30 -23.91 10.08
CA ASP A 403 31.13 -24.77 10.27
C ASP A 403 29.93 -24.28 9.44
N GLU A 404 29.75 -22.96 9.31
CA GLU A 404 28.70 -22.35 8.50
C GLU A 404 28.98 -22.49 6.99
N GLU A 405 30.22 -22.33 6.55
CA GLU A 405 30.64 -22.56 5.17
C GLU A 405 30.46 -24.05 4.77
N ALA A 406 30.77 -24.98 5.67
CA ALA A 406 30.50 -26.40 5.47
C ALA A 406 29.00 -26.73 5.39
N ARG A 407 28.15 -26.02 6.16
CA ARG A 407 26.69 -26.18 6.10
C ARG A 407 26.13 -25.62 4.78
N LEU A 408 26.54 -24.42 4.39
CA LEU A 408 26.13 -23.77 3.14
C LEU A 408 26.52 -24.60 1.91
N LYS A 409 27.70 -25.22 1.91
CA LYS A 409 28.12 -26.13 0.84
C LYS A 409 27.21 -27.36 0.75
N ARG A 410 26.83 -27.98 1.88
CA ARG A 410 25.91 -29.12 1.90
C ARG A 410 24.50 -28.76 1.44
N GLU A 411 24.01 -27.58 1.82
CA GLU A 411 22.72 -27.08 1.37
C GLU A 411 22.71 -26.75 -0.13
N ALA A 412 23.80 -26.16 -0.65
CA ALA A 412 23.97 -25.91 -2.08
C ALA A 412 24.04 -27.21 -2.90
N ASP A 413 24.78 -28.22 -2.42
CA ASP A 413 24.87 -29.53 -3.07
C ASP A 413 23.52 -30.26 -3.07
N ALA A 414 22.75 -30.17 -1.98
CA ALA A 414 21.40 -30.74 -1.88
C ALA A 414 20.39 -30.01 -2.80
N ALA A 415 20.47 -28.68 -2.89
CA ALA A 415 19.65 -27.88 -3.80
C ALA A 415 19.96 -28.19 -5.27
N ALA A 416 21.24 -28.32 -5.62
CA ALA A 416 21.68 -28.70 -6.96
C ALA A 416 21.22 -30.12 -7.36
N ALA A 417 21.24 -31.07 -6.42
CA ALA A 417 20.71 -32.42 -6.65
C ALA A 417 19.20 -32.42 -6.89
N LYS A 418 18.44 -31.61 -6.13
CA LYS A 418 16.99 -31.45 -6.30
C LYS A 418 16.65 -30.78 -7.64
N ALA A 419 17.35 -29.72 -8.02
CA ALA A 419 17.15 -29.03 -9.29
C ALA A 419 17.38 -29.96 -10.50
N ARG A 420 18.41 -30.82 -10.45
CA ARG A 420 18.67 -31.81 -11.50
C ARG A 420 17.55 -32.85 -11.60
N ALA A 421 17.01 -33.31 -10.46
CA ALA A 421 15.90 -34.26 -10.44
C ALA A 421 14.59 -33.63 -10.97
N ASP A 422 14.32 -32.37 -10.61
CA ASP A 422 13.15 -31.63 -11.08
C ASP A 422 13.24 -31.32 -12.59
N GLU A 423 14.43 -31.03 -13.11
CA GLU A 423 14.68 -30.82 -14.54
C GLU A 423 14.52 -32.12 -15.36
N GLU A 424 15.04 -33.25 -14.85
CA GLU A 424 14.86 -34.56 -15.48
C GLU A 424 13.38 -34.98 -15.51
N ALA A 425 12.64 -34.71 -14.42
CA ALA A 425 11.19 -34.93 -14.36
C ALA A 425 10.41 -34.03 -15.33
N ARG A 426 10.83 -32.77 -15.51
CA ARG A 426 10.22 -31.83 -16.47
C ARG A 426 10.44 -32.29 -17.91
N LEU A 427 11.66 -32.67 -18.27
CA LEU A 427 11.99 -33.17 -19.61
C LEU A 427 11.19 -34.44 -19.96
N LYS A 428 10.99 -35.34 -18.99
CA LYS A 428 10.16 -36.53 -19.18
C LYS A 428 8.69 -36.18 -19.43
N ARG A 429 8.11 -35.26 -18.64
CA ARG A 429 6.73 -34.79 -18.84
C ARG A 429 6.51 -34.09 -20.17
N GLU A 430 7.50 -33.31 -20.62
CA GLU A 430 7.45 -32.61 -21.91
C GLU A 430 7.53 -33.60 -23.08
N ALA A 431 8.38 -34.63 -22.98
CA ALA A 431 8.44 -35.71 -23.96
C ALA A 431 7.14 -36.53 -24.01
N ASP A 432 6.54 -36.85 -22.86
CA ASP A 432 5.27 -37.57 -22.78
C ASP A 432 4.10 -36.73 -23.35
N ALA A 433 4.07 -35.43 -23.09
CA ALA A 433 3.08 -34.51 -23.65
C ALA A 433 3.22 -34.35 -25.18
N ALA A 434 4.46 -34.28 -25.69
CA ALA A 434 4.71 -34.24 -27.13
C ALA A 434 4.27 -35.53 -27.83
N ALA A 435 4.52 -36.69 -27.21
CA ALA A 435 4.08 -37.99 -27.73
C ALA A 435 2.55 -38.13 -27.71
N ALA A 436 1.86 -37.62 -26.68
CA ALA A 436 0.40 -37.62 -26.60
C ALA A 436 -0.23 -36.72 -27.68
N LYS A 437 0.34 -35.54 -27.91
CA LYS A 437 -0.12 -34.63 -28.98
C LYS A 437 0.06 -35.23 -30.37
N ALA A 438 1.19 -35.86 -30.65
CA ALA A 438 1.44 -36.52 -31.93
C ALA A 438 0.44 -37.66 -32.20
N ARG A 439 0.07 -38.44 -31.18
CA ARG A 439 -0.95 -39.50 -31.31
C ARG A 439 -2.35 -38.93 -31.57
N ALA A 440 -2.72 -37.84 -30.88
CA ALA A 440 -4.00 -37.17 -31.10
C ALA A 440 -4.11 -36.55 -32.51
N ASP A 441 -3.02 -35.95 -33.01
CA ASP A 441 -2.97 -35.37 -34.35
C ASP A 441 -3.05 -36.45 -35.44
N GLU A 442 -2.43 -37.63 -35.22
CA GLU A 442 -2.52 -38.76 -36.15
C GLU A 442 -3.92 -39.41 -36.17
N GLU A 443 -4.55 -39.56 -35.01
CA GLU A 443 -5.94 -40.06 -34.91
C GLU A 443 -6.94 -39.10 -35.58
N ALA A 444 -6.75 -37.79 -35.41
CA ALA A 444 -7.56 -36.77 -36.08
C ALA A 444 -7.38 -36.79 -37.61
N ARG A 445 -6.15 -37.06 -38.10
CA ARG A 445 -5.88 -37.20 -39.53
C ARG A 445 -6.58 -38.43 -40.13
N LEU A 446 -6.50 -39.58 -39.46
CA LEU A 446 -7.15 -40.83 -39.90
C LEU A 446 -8.67 -40.68 -39.96
N LYS A 447 -9.27 -39.99 -38.99
CA LYS A 447 -10.71 -39.71 -38.98
C LYS A 447 -11.13 -38.83 -40.17
N ARG A 448 -10.35 -37.79 -40.48
CA ARG A 448 -10.60 -36.91 -41.65
C ARG A 448 -10.50 -37.64 -42.98
N GLU A 449 -9.53 -38.55 -43.13
CA GLU A 449 -9.41 -39.38 -44.33
C GLU A 449 -10.59 -40.36 -44.48
N ALA A 450 -11.03 -40.98 -43.38
CA ALA A 450 -12.20 -41.85 -43.39
C ALA A 450 -13.50 -41.10 -43.75
N ASP A 451 -13.71 -39.91 -43.17
CA ASP A 451 -14.87 -39.07 -43.46
C ASP A 451 -14.88 -38.59 -44.93
N ALA A 452 -13.70 -38.24 -45.48
CA ALA A 452 -13.56 -37.86 -46.88
C ALA A 452 -13.85 -39.03 -47.85
N ALA A 453 -13.41 -40.24 -47.51
CA ALA A 453 -13.70 -41.44 -48.29
C ALA A 453 -15.20 -41.78 -48.27
N ALA A 454 -15.86 -41.66 -47.11
CA ALA A 454 -17.30 -41.88 -46.97
C ALA A 454 -18.12 -40.83 -47.75
N ALA A 455 -17.70 -39.57 -47.75
CA ALA A 455 -18.35 -38.51 -48.52
C ALA A 455 -18.25 -38.76 -50.04
N LYS A 456 -17.08 -39.22 -50.52
CA LYS A 456 -16.89 -39.58 -51.93
C LYS A 456 -17.76 -40.77 -52.35
N ALA A 457 -17.83 -41.81 -51.53
CA ALA A 457 -18.68 -42.98 -51.81
C ALA A 457 -20.18 -42.61 -51.90
N ARG A 458 -20.66 -41.73 -51.02
CA ARG A 458 -22.04 -41.23 -51.07
C ARG A 458 -22.32 -40.41 -52.33
N ALA A 459 -21.38 -39.56 -52.74
CA ALA A 459 -21.52 -38.76 -53.96
C ALA A 459 -21.52 -39.65 -55.22
N ASP A 460 -20.68 -40.69 -55.26
CA ASP A 460 -20.63 -41.65 -56.38
C ASP A 460 -21.92 -42.50 -56.47
N GLU A 461 -22.51 -42.86 -55.33
CA GLU A 461 -23.79 -43.60 -55.28
C GLU A 461 -24.99 -42.72 -55.69
N GLU A 462 -25.03 -41.47 -55.25
CA GLU A 462 -26.06 -40.50 -55.67
C GLU A 462 -25.98 -40.23 -57.18
N ALA A 463 -24.77 -40.11 -57.73
CA ALA A 463 -24.55 -39.97 -59.17
C ALA A 463 -24.98 -41.22 -59.97
N ARG A 464 -24.81 -42.43 -59.41
CA ARG A 464 -25.27 -43.67 -60.03
C ARG A 464 -26.80 -43.74 -60.06
N LEU A 465 -27.48 -43.45 -58.94
CA LEU A 465 -28.93 -43.45 -58.84
C LEU A 465 -29.58 -42.45 -59.79
N LYS A 466 -28.98 -41.26 -59.96
CA LYS A 466 -29.43 -40.26 -60.93
C LYS A 466 -29.33 -40.76 -62.37
N ARG A 467 -28.21 -41.40 -62.75
CA ARG A 467 -28.04 -41.99 -64.09
C ARG A 467 -29.05 -43.11 -64.37
N GLU A 468 -29.36 -43.93 -63.36
CA GLU A 468 -30.35 -45.01 -63.48
C GLU A 468 -31.77 -44.46 -63.66
N ALA A 469 -32.13 -43.41 -62.91
CA ALA A 469 -33.40 -42.70 -63.06
C ALA A 469 -33.54 -42.02 -64.43
N ASP A 470 -32.48 -41.35 -64.91
CA ASP A 470 -32.47 -40.72 -66.23
C ASP A 470 -32.59 -41.75 -67.37
N ALA A 471 -31.94 -42.92 -67.24
CA ALA A 471 -32.06 -44.02 -68.21
C ALA A 471 -33.47 -44.63 -68.22
N ALA A 472 -34.10 -44.79 -67.06
CA ALA A 472 -35.49 -45.26 -66.95
C ALA A 472 -36.48 -44.27 -67.57
N ALA A 473 -36.29 -42.97 -67.34
CA ALA A 473 -37.10 -41.91 -67.94
C ALA A 473 -36.93 -41.84 -69.48
N ALA A 474 -35.71 -42.04 -69.99
CA ALA A 474 -35.44 -42.11 -71.43
C ALA A 474 -36.11 -43.32 -72.08
N LYS A 475 -36.07 -44.50 -71.42
CA LYS A 475 -36.75 -45.70 -71.89
C LYS A 475 -38.28 -45.53 -71.90
N ALA A 476 -38.85 -44.95 -70.84
CA ALA A 476 -40.28 -44.67 -70.77
C ALA A 476 -40.76 -43.72 -71.88
N LYS A 477 -39.98 -42.66 -72.17
CA LYS A 477 -40.26 -41.75 -73.29
C LYS A 477 -40.16 -42.44 -74.65
N ALA A 478 -39.17 -43.29 -74.86
CA ALA A 478 -39.02 -44.05 -76.10
C ALA A 478 -40.15 -45.08 -76.30
N ASP A 479 -40.59 -45.75 -75.22
CA ASP A 479 -41.72 -46.70 -75.25
C ASP A 479 -43.06 -45.99 -75.52
N GLU A 480 -43.25 -44.77 -74.98
CA GLU A 480 -44.43 -43.95 -75.23
C GLU A 480 -44.47 -43.41 -76.68
N GLU A 481 -43.33 -42.96 -77.21
CA GLU A 481 -43.20 -42.50 -78.60
C GLU A 481 -43.40 -43.66 -79.61
N ALA A 482 -42.90 -44.86 -79.29
CA ALA A 482 -43.15 -46.07 -80.07
C ALA A 482 -44.62 -46.53 -80.01
N ARG A 483 -45.31 -46.33 -78.88
CA ARG A 483 -46.75 -46.61 -78.75
C ARG A 483 -47.59 -45.65 -79.58
N LEU A 484 -47.29 -44.35 -79.52
CA LEU A 484 -47.99 -43.31 -80.30
C LEU A 484 -47.79 -43.50 -81.81
N LYS A 485 -46.61 -43.95 -82.26
CA LYS A 485 -46.38 -44.28 -83.67
C LYS A 485 -47.17 -45.53 -84.12
N ARG A 486 -47.26 -46.57 -83.28
CA ARG A 486 -48.07 -47.77 -83.56
C ARG A 486 -49.58 -47.49 -83.58
N GLU A 487 -50.07 -46.62 -82.70
CA GLU A 487 -51.48 -46.17 -82.73
C GLU A 487 -51.78 -45.29 -83.95
N ALA A 488 -50.84 -44.43 -84.37
CA ALA A 488 -50.99 -43.64 -85.60
C ALA A 488 -50.96 -44.50 -86.88
N ASP A 489 -50.08 -45.50 -86.95
CA ASP A 489 -49.99 -46.42 -88.09
C ASP A 489 -51.20 -47.39 -88.16
N ALA A 490 -51.75 -47.80 -86.99
CA ALA A 490 -52.97 -48.61 -86.92
C ALA A 490 -54.25 -47.79 -87.25
N ALA A 491 -54.29 -46.50 -86.90
CA ALA A 491 -55.38 -45.60 -87.27
C ALA A 491 -55.36 -45.23 -88.77
N ALA A 492 -54.18 -45.08 -89.38
CA ALA A 492 -54.03 -44.82 -90.82
C ALA A 492 -54.37 -46.04 -91.71
N ALA A 493 -54.15 -47.26 -91.21
CA ALA A 493 -54.51 -48.49 -91.93
C ALA A 493 -56.01 -48.83 -91.86
N LYS A 494 -56.73 -48.38 -90.81
CA LYS A 494 -58.18 -48.57 -90.67
C LYS A 494 -59.00 -47.44 -91.31
N ALA A 495 -58.46 -46.23 -91.38
CA ALA A 495 -59.10 -45.09 -92.04
C ALA A 495 -59.13 -45.15 -93.57
N LYS A 496 -58.24 -45.93 -94.22
CA LYS A 496 -58.32 -46.17 -95.69
C LYS A 496 -59.31 -47.27 -96.11
N ALA A 497 -59.91 -48.00 -95.16
CA ALA A 497 -60.89 -49.05 -95.45
C ALA A 497 -62.35 -48.65 -95.15
N ASP A 498 -62.58 -47.63 -94.31
CA ASP A 498 -63.92 -47.21 -93.87
C ASP A 498 -64.43 -45.89 -94.51
N GLU A 499 -63.62 -45.25 -95.38
CA GLU A 499 -63.97 -43.99 -96.06
C GLU A 499 -64.66 -44.17 -97.42
N GLU A 500 -64.76 -45.40 -97.94
CA GLU A 500 -65.61 -45.69 -99.12
C GLU A 500 -67.08 -46.01 -98.75
N ALA A 501 -67.40 -46.14 -97.46
CA ALA A 501 -68.73 -46.59 -97.01
C ALA A 501 -69.59 -45.53 -96.30
N ARG A 502 -69.08 -44.31 -96.05
CA ARG A 502 -69.83 -43.29 -95.28
C ARG A 502 -70.02 -41.94 -95.99
N LEU A 503 -70.00 -41.95 -97.32
CA LEU A 503 -70.63 -40.94 -98.19
C LEU A 503 -72.11 -41.30 -98.50
N LYS A 504 -72.86 -41.83 -97.53
CA LYS A 504 -74.30 -42.12 -97.72
C LYS A 504 -75.20 -41.83 -96.52
N ARG A 505 -74.73 -41.13 -95.48
CA ARG A 505 -75.60 -40.58 -94.44
C ARG A 505 -75.05 -39.25 -93.93
N GLU A 506 -74.88 -38.34 -94.88
CA GLU A 506 -75.20 -36.94 -94.63
C GLU A 506 -76.68 -36.83 -94.27
N ALA A 507 -76.97 -35.77 -93.50
CA ALA A 507 -78.31 -35.26 -93.22
C ALA A 507 -79.18 -36.18 -92.35
N ASP A 508 -79.14 -35.99 -91.04
CA ASP A 508 -80.18 -35.16 -90.43
C ASP A 508 -80.01 -34.97 -88.92
N ALA A 509 -80.64 -33.89 -88.46
CA ALA A 509 -80.83 -33.45 -87.08
C ALA A 509 -79.70 -32.58 -86.49
N ALA A 510 -79.43 -31.50 -87.21
CA ALA A 510 -79.38 -30.19 -86.57
C ALA A 510 -80.74 -29.89 -85.90
N ALA A 511 -80.76 -29.75 -84.57
CA ALA A 511 -81.79 -28.99 -83.87
C ALA A 511 -81.39 -28.73 -82.40
N ALA A 512 -81.43 -27.45 -82.04
CA ALA A 512 -81.53 -26.90 -80.68
C ALA A 512 -80.27 -27.02 -79.81
N LYS A 513 -79.61 -25.97 -79.34
CA LYS A 513 -80.03 -24.58 -79.07
C LYS A 513 -81.43 -24.44 -78.46
N ALA A 514 -81.54 -24.77 -77.19
CA ALA A 514 -82.45 -24.11 -76.27
C ALA A 514 -81.87 -24.23 -74.85
N ARG A 515 -81.42 -23.10 -74.30
CA ARG A 515 -82.01 -22.44 -73.12
C ARG A 515 -81.42 -23.01 -71.83
N ALA A 516 -80.66 -22.22 -71.08
CA ALA A 516 -81.17 -21.14 -70.24
C ALA A 516 -82.09 -21.68 -69.15
N ASP A 517 -81.72 -21.29 -67.93
CA ASP A 517 -82.57 -21.17 -66.75
C ASP A 517 -82.77 -22.45 -65.91
N GLU A 518 -81.93 -22.57 -64.89
CA GLU A 518 -82.37 -22.85 -63.52
C GLU A 518 -81.22 -22.36 -62.63
N GLU A 519 -81.14 -21.08 -62.28
CA GLU A 519 -82.04 -20.44 -61.32
C GLU A 519 -82.23 -21.32 -60.07
N ALA A 520 -81.67 -20.86 -58.97
CA ALA A 520 -82.28 -20.96 -57.65
C ALA A 520 -82.97 -22.29 -57.30
N ARG A 521 -82.22 -23.36 -57.12
CA ARG A 521 -82.62 -24.51 -56.27
C ARG A 521 -81.43 -25.45 -56.22
N LEU A 522 -80.61 -25.47 -55.18
CA LEU A 522 -80.99 -25.73 -53.82
C LEU A 522 -79.80 -25.26 -52.97
N LYS A 523 -80.03 -24.35 -52.03
CA LYS A 523 -80.62 -24.72 -50.75
C LYS A 523 -79.64 -25.65 -50.04
N ARG A 524 -78.75 -25.06 -49.26
CA ARG A 524 -78.96 -24.79 -47.83
C ARG A 524 -78.42 -25.96 -47.04
N GLU A 525 -77.96 -25.60 -45.84
CA GLU A 525 -78.10 -26.41 -44.64
C GLU A 525 -77.32 -27.71 -44.73
N ALA A 526 -76.14 -27.80 -44.13
CA ALA A 526 -75.90 -27.52 -42.73
C ALA A 526 -74.39 -27.49 -42.50
N ASP A 527 -73.79 -26.72 -41.60
CA ASP A 527 -74.19 -25.72 -40.62
C ASP A 527 -72.84 -25.11 -40.17
N ALA A 528 -72.67 -23.79 -40.01
CA ALA A 528 -73.31 -22.95 -39.01
C ALA A 528 -72.97 -23.33 -37.56
N ALA A 529 -71.75 -23.05 -37.12
CA ALA A 529 -71.39 -22.69 -35.73
C ALA A 529 -69.90 -22.33 -35.71
N ALA A 530 -69.40 -21.22 -35.19
CA ALA A 530 -70.01 -20.15 -34.44
C ALA A 530 -69.11 -18.92 -34.60
N ALA A 531 -69.51 -18.02 -35.50
CA ALA A 531 -68.97 -16.68 -35.60
C ALA A 531 -70.13 -15.68 -35.45
N LYS A 532 -70.71 -15.59 -34.24
CA LYS A 532 -71.63 -14.51 -33.84
C LYS A 532 -71.92 -14.52 -32.34
N ALA A 533 -71.02 -14.01 -31.49
CA ALA A 533 -71.37 -13.63 -30.10
C ALA A 533 -70.28 -12.87 -29.31
N ARG A 534 -69.45 -11.99 -29.89
CA ARG A 534 -68.51 -11.17 -29.07
C ARG A 534 -68.29 -9.77 -29.64
N ALA A 535 -69.39 -9.04 -29.79
CA ALA A 535 -69.34 -7.59 -30.05
C ALA A 535 -70.48 -6.79 -29.38
N ASP A 536 -71.27 -7.36 -28.47
CA ASP A 536 -72.37 -6.65 -27.78
C ASP A 536 -72.56 -7.10 -26.31
N GLU A 537 -71.48 -7.22 -25.54
CA GLU A 537 -71.55 -7.43 -24.08
C GLU A 537 -70.55 -6.53 -23.32
N GLU A 538 -70.41 -5.28 -23.80
CA GLU A 538 -69.60 -4.23 -23.18
C GLU A 538 -70.46 -3.12 -22.53
N ALA A 539 -71.76 -3.38 -22.26
CA ALA A 539 -72.66 -2.34 -21.76
C ALA A 539 -73.53 -2.70 -20.54
N ARG A 540 -73.34 -3.86 -19.87
CA ARG A 540 -74.23 -4.26 -18.74
C ARG A 540 -73.56 -4.94 -17.54
N LEU A 541 -72.34 -4.54 -17.15
CA LEU A 541 -71.75 -4.91 -15.84
C LEU A 541 -70.93 -3.75 -15.21
N LYS A 542 -71.43 -2.51 -15.33
CA LYS A 542 -70.90 -1.31 -14.67
C LYS A 542 -71.79 -0.78 -13.52
N ARG A 543 -72.68 -1.59 -12.91
CA ARG A 543 -73.59 -1.06 -11.87
C ARG A 543 -73.95 -1.95 -10.67
N GLU A 544 -73.23 -3.04 -10.40
CA GLU A 544 -73.59 -3.91 -9.25
C GLU A 544 -72.41 -4.41 -8.40
N ALA A 545 -71.37 -3.59 -8.25
CA ALA A 545 -70.30 -3.84 -7.27
C ALA A 545 -69.94 -2.60 -6.42
N ASP A 546 -70.73 -1.52 -6.49
CA ASP A 546 -70.48 -0.25 -5.77
C ASP A 546 -71.34 -0.05 -4.50
N ALA A 547 -72.05 -1.09 -4.01
CA ALA A 547 -72.98 -0.92 -2.88
C ALA A 547 -72.66 -1.73 -1.60
N ALA A 548 -71.57 -2.52 -1.55
CA ALA A 548 -71.30 -3.39 -0.38
C ALA A 548 -69.93 -3.19 0.30
N ALA A 549 -69.09 -2.26 -0.15
CA ALA A 549 -67.75 -2.02 0.43
C ALA A 549 -67.62 -0.68 1.19
N ALA A 550 -68.73 0.05 1.40
CA ALA A 550 -68.72 1.38 2.01
C ALA A 550 -69.17 1.44 3.49
N LYS A 551 -69.44 0.29 4.14
CA LYS A 551 -69.90 0.26 5.56
C LYS A 551 -69.02 -0.54 6.54
N ALA A 552 -67.95 -1.17 6.07
CA ALA A 552 -67.01 -1.92 6.93
C ALA A 552 -65.70 -1.16 7.27
N ARG A 553 -65.48 0.03 6.71
CA ARG A 553 -64.24 0.81 6.94
C ARG A 553 -64.37 1.97 7.94
N ALA A 554 -65.54 2.15 8.58
CA ALA A 554 -65.77 3.26 9.51
C ALA A 554 -65.59 2.88 10.99
N ASP A 555 -65.73 1.59 11.36
CA ASP A 555 -65.73 1.19 12.79
C ASP A 555 -64.36 0.67 13.30
N GLU A 556 -63.40 0.39 12.41
CA GLU A 556 -62.04 -0.06 12.81
C GLU A 556 -61.06 1.11 13.02
N GLU A 557 -61.33 2.27 12.40
CA GLU A 557 -60.48 3.47 12.48
C GLU A 557 -60.62 4.21 13.85
N ALA A 558 -61.72 4.00 14.57
CA ALA A 558 -61.97 4.62 15.87
C ALA A 558 -61.32 3.88 17.06
N ARG A 559 -60.93 2.61 16.91
CA ARG A 559 -60.29 1.81 17.98
C ARG A 559 -58.77 1.98 18.01
N LEU A 560 -58.12 2.13 16.85
CA LEU A 560 -56.65 2.28 16.74
C LEU A 560 -56.13 3.68 17.13
N LYS A 561 -56.99 4.70 17.16
CA LYS A 561 -56.60 6.08 17.53
C LYS A 561 -56.36 6.28 19.04
N ARG A 562 -56.98 5.47 19.91
CA ARG A 562 -56.84 5.61 21.37
C ARG A 562 -55.64 4.89 21.98
N GLU A 563 -55.08 3.87 21.32
CA GLU A 563 -53.86 3.18 21.78
C GLU A 563 -52.57 3.91 21.34
N ALA A 564 -52.59 4.63 20.22
CA ALA A 564 -51.43 5.38 19.71
C ALA A 564 -51.11 6.65 20.52
N ASP A 565 -52.14 7.36 21.02
CA ASP A 565 -51.94 8.62 21.77
C ASP A 565 -51.36 8.40 23.18
N ALA A 566 -51.56 7.23 23.80
CA ALA A 566 -50.97 6.89 25.09
C ALA A 566 -49.49 6.48 25.01
N ALA A 567 -49.06 5.90 23.87
CA ALA A 567 -47.66 5.52 23.63
C ALA A 567 -46.79 6.73 23.23
N ALA A 568 -47.36 7.71 22.52
CA ALA A 568 -46.66 8.93 22.08
C ALA A 568 -46.33 9.90 23.23
N ALA A 569 -47.12 9.93 24.31
CA ALA A 569 -46.87 10.80 25.46
C ALA A 569 -45.69 10.33 26.34
N LYS A 570 -45.44 9.01 26.40
CA LYS A 570 -44.32 8.42 27.16
C LYS A 570 -42.98 8.56 26.42
N ALA A 571 -42.99 8.39 25.10
CA ALA A 571 -41.80 8.55 24.26
C ALA A 571 -41.25 10.00 24.22
N ARG A 572 -42.14 11.01 24.28
CA ARG A 572 -41.73 12.43 24.30
C ARG A 572 -41.07 12.86 25.61
N ALA A 573 -41.47 12.28 26.75
CA ALA A 573 -40.86 12.57 28.05
C ALA A 573 -39.45 11.93 28.20
N ASP A 574 -39.24 10.76 27.61
CA ASP A 574 -37.95 10.05 27.65
C ASP A 574 -36.91 10.66 26.70
N GLU A 575 -37.34 11.24 25.57
CA GLU A 575 -36.47 11.90 24.60
C GLU A 575 -35.98 13.29 25.05
N GLU A 576 -36.82 14.05 25.74
CA GLU A 576 -36.45 15.35 26.31
C GLU A 576 -35.48 15.20 27.52
N ALA A 577 -35.61 14.11 28.29
CA ALA A 577 -34.67 13.74 29.34
C ALA A 577 -33.32 13.22 28.81
N ARG A 578 -33.30 12.64 27.59
CA ARG A 578 -32.08 12.17 26.91
C ARG A 578 -31.28 13.34 26.35
N LEU A 579 -31.94 14.29 25.69
CA LEU A 579 -31.30 15.47 25.08
C LEU A 579 -30.69 16.41 26.13
N LYS A 580 -31.30 16.54 27.32
CA LYS A 580 -30.73 17.31 28.43
C LYS A 580 -29.49 16.63 29.05
N ARG A 581 -29.48 15.29 29.14
CA ARG A 581 -28.32 14.51 29.63
C ARG A 581 -27.16 14.50 28.65
N GLU A 582 -27.41 14.46 27.34
CA GLU A 582 -26.37 14.53 26.31
C GLU A 582 -25.72 15.92 26.22
N ALA A 583 -26.49 17.00 26.38
CA ALA A 583 -25.96 18.35 26.41
C ALA A 583 -25.09 18.62 27.67
N ASP A 584 -25.54 18.16 28.84
CA ASP A 584 -24.79 18.28 30.10
C ASP A 584 -23.53 17.38 30.10
N ALA A 585 -23.58 16.21 29.45
CA ALA A 585 -22.43 15.33 29.28
C ALA A 585 -21.38 15.88 28.30
N ALA A 586 -21.81 16.51 27.20
CA ALA A 586 -20.91 17.12 26.22
C ALA A 586 -20.21 18.39 26.75
N ALA A 587 -20.91 19.20 27.56
CA ALA A 587 -20.32 20.37 28.21
C ALA A 587 -19.31 19.97 29.31
N LYS A 588 -19.61 18.91 30.08
CA LYS A 588 -18.70 18.36 31.09
C LYS A 588 -17.48 17.68 30.46
N ALA A 589 -17.65 16.95 29.36
CA ALA A 589 -16.56 16.29 28.64
C ALA A 589 -15.54 17.29 28.04
N LYS A 590 -16.01 18.43 27.49
CA LYS A 590 -15.11 19.48 26.98
C LYS A 590 -14.34 20.20 28.10
N ALA A 591 -14.99 20.48 29.24
CA ALA A 591 -14.32 21.07 30.39
C ALA A 591 -13.33 20.12 31.08
N ASP A 592 -13.66 18.82 31.15
CA ASP A 592 -12.79 17.79 31.71
C ASP A 592 -11.60 17.48 30.78
N GLU A 593 -11.75 17.60 29.46
CA GLU A 593 -10.68 17.41 28.48
C GLU A 593 -9.66 18.56 28.48
N GLU A 594 -10.12 19.80 28.62
CA GLU A 594 -9.24 20.97 28.75
C GLU A 594 -8.50 20.98 30.10
N ALA A 595 -9.17 20.56 31.18
CA ALA A 595 -8.54 20.36 32.49
C ALA A 595 -7.58 19.15 32.52
N ARG A 596 -7.85 18.09 31.73
CA ARG A 596 -7.00 16.91 31.58
C ARG A 596 -5.72 17.25 30.82
N LEU A 597 -5.79 17.98 29.71
CA LEU A 597 -4.62 18.39 28.94
C LEU A 597 -3.69 19.31 29.74
N LYS A 598 -4.23 20.19 30.58
CA LYS A 598 -3.45 21.03 31.48
C LYS A 598 -2.82 20.24 32.64
N ARG A 599 -3.56 19.30 33.24
CA ARG A 599 -3.04 18.40 34.30
C ARG A 599 -2.03 17.39 33.77
N GLU A 600 -2.16 16.90 32.55
CA GLU A 600 -1.20 15.98 31.90
C GLU A 600 0.09 16.71 31.51
N ALA A 601 0.03 17.96 31.04
CA ALA A 601 1.22 18.76 30.80
C ALA A 601 1.97 19.09 32.10
N ASP A 602 1.25 19.46 33.17
CA ASP A 602 1.83 19.75 34.48
C ASP A 602 2.34 18.48 35.19
N ALA A 603 1.65 17.34 35.05
CA ALA A 603 2.08 16.05 35.60
C ALA A 603 3.24 15.43 34.82
N ALA A 604 3.33 15.60 33.49
CA ALA A 604 4.46 15.13 32.70
C ALA A 604 5.73 15.98 32.93
N ALA A 605 5.58 17.29 33.15
CA ALA A 605 6.69 18.17 33.53
C ALA A 605 7.17 17.88 34.96
N LYS A 606 6.25 17.59 35.89
CA LYS A 606 6.58 17.23 37.27
C LYS A 606 7.14 15.80 37.39
N ALA A 607 6.62 14.82 36.65
CA ALA A 607 7.14 13.45 36.62
C ALA A 607 8.54 13.37 36.04
N LYS A 608 8.85 14.12 34.96
CA LYS A 608 10.22 14.17 34.42
C LYS A 608 11.20 14.85 35.38
N ALA A 609 10.79 15.89 36.10
CA ALA A 609 11.63 16.55 37.11
C ALA A 609 11.80 15.70 38.39
N ASP A 610 10.77 14.97 38.81
CA ASP A 610 10.79 14.10 39.98
C ASP A 610 11.53 12.78 39.70
N GLU A 611 11.48 12.24 38.48
CA GLU A 611 12.20 11.02 38.06
C GLU A 611 13.72 11.26 37.93
N GLU A 612 14.13 12.40 37.37
CA GLU A 612 15.55 12.80 37.28
C GLU A 612 16.13 13.14 38.67
N ALA A 613 15.31 13.66 39.60
CA ALA A 613 15.68 13.90 40.99
C ALA A 613 15.64 12.63 41.87
N ARG A 614 14.74 11.68 41.58
CA ARG A 614 14.62 10.38 42.27
C ARG A 614 15.75 9.43 41.89
N LEU A 615 16.08 9.30 40.60
CA LEU A 615 17.22 8.49 40.13
C LEU A 615 18.56 8.97 40.70
N LYS A 616 18.71 10.29 40.93
CA LYS A 616 19.91 10.86 41.55
C LYS A 616 19.98 10.65 43.07
N ARG A 617 18.82 10.63 43.75
CA ARG A 617 18.71 10.35 45.21
C ARG A 617 18.75 8.85 45.54
N GLU A 618 18.21 7.98 44.69
CA GLU A 618 18.24 6.52 44.83
C GLU A 618 19.64 5.96 44.55
N ALA A 619 20.38 6.52 43.59
CA ALA A 619 21.79 6.18 43.36
C ALA A 619 22.70 6.58 44.54
N GLU A 620 22.40 7.69 45.24
CA GLU A 620 23.13 8.10 46.46
C GLU A 620 22.71 7.32 47.72
N ALA A 621 21.46 6.83 47.82
CA ALA A 621 20.97 6.02 48.94
C ALA A 621 21.29 4.52 48.82
N ALA A 622 21.41 3.97 47.60
CA ALA A 622 21.69 2.55 47.35
C ALA A 622 23.14 2.11 47.67
N ALA A 623 24.06 3.07 47.81
CA ALA A 623 25.44 2.79 48.22
C ALA A 623 25.57 2.32 49.69
N ALA A 624 24.52 2.46 50.52
CA ALA A 624 24.53 2.11 51.94
C ALA A 624 23.60 0.93 52.34
N THR A 625 22.79 0.39 51.42
CA THR A 625 21.81 -0.67 51.74
C THR A 625 22.40 -2.09 51.69
N PRO A 626 22.06 -2.98 52.64
CA PRO A 626 22.41 -4.40 52.59
C PRO A 626 21.90 -5.13 51.33
N VAL A 627 22.63 -6.14 50.85
CA VAL A 627 22.27 -6.94 49.65
C VAL A 627 20.93 -7.68 49.82
N ASP A 628 20.55 -8.00 51.06
CA ASP A 628 19.29 -8.65 51.39
C ASP A 628 18.06 -7.76 51.11
N ASP A 629 18.17 -6.45 51.35
CA ASP A 629 17.08 -5.50 51.10
C ASP A 629 16.83 -5.31 49.59
N ILE A 630 17.90 -5.30 48.80
CA ILE A 630 17.83 -5.25 47.32
C ILE A 630 17.19 -6.54 46.78
N THR A 631 17.52 -7.69 47.37
CA THR A 631 16.93 -8.99 47.01
C THR A 631 15.43 -9.01 47.29
N LYS A 632 15.01 -8.47 48.44
CA LYS A 632 13.59 -8.34 48.79
C LYS A 632 12.85 -7.41 47.81
N SER A 633 13.41 -6.23 47.52
CA SER A 633 12.83 -5.28 46.57
C SER A 633 12.68 -5.88 45.16
N MET A 634 13.66 -6.66 44.71
CA MET A 634 13.60 -7.33 43.42
C MET A 634 12.49 -8.38 43.36
N ASN A 635 12.33 -9.17 44.43
CA ASN A 635 11.27 -10.17 44.51
C ASN A 635 9.88 -9.52 44.58
N ASP A 636 9.72 -8.45 45.35
CA ASP A 636 8.46 -7.70 45.43
C ASP A 636 8.05 -7.12 44.07
N LEU A 637 9.01 -6.60 43.29
CA LEU A 637 8.76 -6.11 41.93
C LEU A 637 8.41 -7.23 40.95
N LEU A 638 9.04 -8.41 41.08
CA LEU A 638 8.68 -9.59 40.29
C LEU A 638 7.28 -10.10 40.62
N THR A 639 6.87 -10.09 41.89
CA THR A 639 5.51 -10.45 42.30
C THR A 639 4.48 -9.49 41.73
N ARG A 640 4.72 -8.17 41.79
CA ARG A 640 3.83 -7.17 41.18
C ARG A 640 3.74 -7.33 39.65
N LEU A 641 4.84 -7.73 39.01
CA LEU A 641 4.85 -7.98 37.57
C LEU A 641 3.99 -9.21 37.24
N ASP A 642 4.14 -10.29 38.00
CA ASP A 642 3.32 -11.51 37.88
C ASP A 642 1.83 -11.23 38.09
N GLU A 643 1.47 -10.47 39.13
CA GLU A 643 0.09 -10.02 39.37
C GLU A 643 -0.47 -9.21 38.18
N THR A 644 0.36 -8.36 37.58
CA THR A 644 -0.02 -7.58 36.39
C THR A 644 -0.23 -8.50 35.18
N VAL A 645 0.64 -9.49 34.96
CA VAL A 645 0.48 -10.50 33.91
C VAL A 645 -0.82 -11.29 34.11
N ALA A 646 -1.10 -11.72 35.35
CA ALA A 646 -2.31 -12.46 35.70
C ALA A 646 -3.59 -11.63 35.46
N SER A 647 -3.57 -10.34 35.79
CA SER A 647 -4.70 -9.43 35.47
C SER A 647 -4.92 -9.31 33.96
N ARG A 648 -3.86 -9.18 33.17
CA ARG A 648 -3.95 -9.08 31.69
C ARG A 648 -4.45 -10.37 31.06
N ASP A 649 -4.03 -11.52 31.58
CA ASP A 649 -4.52 -12.83 31.15
C ASP A 649 -6.02 -13.00 31.46
N LYS A 650 -6.46 -12.52 32.63
CA LYS A 650 -7.88 -12.49 32.99
C LYS A 650 -8.69 -11.60 32.04
N ASP A 651 -8.20 -10.41 31.72
CA ASP A 651 -8.87 -9.50 30.78
C ASP A 651 -8.99 -10.12 29.37
N LEU A 652 -7.97 -10.87 28.92
CA LEU A 652 -8.01 -11.62 27.66
C LEU A 652 -9.06 -12.74 27.70
N LYS A 653 -9.12 -13.52 28.78
CA LYS A 653 -10.11 -14.59 28.96
C LYS A 653 -11.53 -14.04 28.97
N ASP A 654 -11.74 -12.94 29.68
CA ASP A 654 -13.00 -12.23 29.73
C ASP A 654 -13.45 -11.74 28.34
N LEU A 655 -12.52 -11.19 27.55
CA LEU A 655 -12.79 -10.74 26.18
C LEU A 655 -13.13 -11.92 25.25
N LYS A 656 -12.44 -13.04 25.42
CA LYS A 656 -12.70 -14.26 24.66
C LYS A 656 -14.07 -14.85 24.99
N GLU A 657 -14.44 -14.89 26.27
CA GLU A 657 -15.77 -15.32 26.71
C GLU A 657 -16.88 -14.41 26.17
N GLU A 658 -16.67 -13.08 26.19
CA GLU A 658 -17.60 -12.11 25.59
C GLU A 658 -17.79 -12.35 24.10
N ASN A 659 -16.70 -12.60 23.37
CA ASN A 659 -16.74 -12.89 21.94
C ASN A 659 -17.43 -14.24 21.65
N ASP A 660 -17.12 -15.30 22.41
CA ASP A 660 -17.68 -16.64 22.22
C ASP A 660 -19.18 -16.69 22.56
N LEU A 661 -19.64 -15.96 23.59
CA LEU A 661 -21.06 -15.80 23.91
C LEU A 661 -21.77 -14.93 22.87
N GLY A 662 -21.07 -13.90 22.39
CA GLY A 662 -21.53 -13.03 21.33
C GLY A 662 -21.81 -13.77 20.02
N GLU A 663 -20.94 -14.71 19.62
CA GLU A 663 -21.16 -15.56 18.45
C GLU A 663 -22.37 -16.50 18.59
N LYS A 664 -22.76 -16.82 19.82
CA LYS A 664 -23.98 -17.59 20.11
C LYS A 664 -25.24 -16.71 20.18
N GLY A 665 -25.13 -15.41 19.87
CA GLY A 665 -26.24 -14.46 19.91
C GLY A 665 -26.66 -14.01 21.31
N ILE A 666 -25.85 -14.28 22.34
CA ILE A 666 -26.14 -13.93 23.73
C ILE A 666 -25.46 -12.60 24.06
N VAL A 667 -26.25 -11.59 24.41
CA VAL A 667 -25.74 -10.26 24.78
C VAL A 667 -25.37 -10.26 26.26
N THR A 668 -24.09 -10.09 26.57
CA THR A 668 -23.58 -9.88 27.93
C THR A 668 -23.44 -8.38 28.23
N ALA A 669 -23.63 -8.00 29.50
CA ALA A 669 -23.53 -6.61 29.92
C ALA A 669 -22.08 -6.08 29.77
N PRO A 670 -21.87 -4.87 29.24
CA PRO A 670 -20.53 -4.33 29.03
C PRO A 670 -19.81 -4.13 30.38
N LYS A 671 -18.62 -4.70 30.50
CA LYS A 671 -17.76 -4.51 31.68
C LYS A 671 -17.19 -3.07 31.70
N PRO A 672 -16.91 -2.50 32.88
CA PRO A 672 -16.36 -1.16 33.00
C PRO A 672 -15.02 -1.03 32.25
N PHE A 673 -14.86 0.04 31.48
CA PHE A 673 -13.61 0.31 30.77
C PHE A 673 -12.48 0.65 31.74
N LYS A 674 -11.39 -0.12 31.71
CA LYS A 674 -10.12 0.24 32.35
C LYS A 674 -9.29 1.10 31.41
N SER A 675 -8.57 2.08 31.95
CA SER A 675 -7.72 2.98 31.15
C SER A 675 -6.46 2.25 30.67
N ILE A 676 -6.43 1.91 29.38
CA ILE A 676 -5.30 1.22 28.73
C ILE A 676 -4.00 2.05 28.86
N SER A 677 -4.10 3.36 28.76
CA SER A 677 -2.95 4.27 28.85
C SER A 677 -2.34 4.27 30.26
N ALA A 678 -3.17 4.28 31.30
CA ALA A 678 -2.69 4.26 32.69
C ALA A 678 -2.03 2.92 33.05
N GLU A 679 -2.62 1.81 32.62
CA GLU A 679 -2.07 0.47 32.89
C GLU A 679 -0.77 0.22 32.12
N ASN A 680 -0.63 0.74 30.90
CA ASN A 680 0.62 0.65 30.14
C ASN A 680 1.72 1.50 30.77
N ALA A 681 1.39 2.71 31.24
CA ALA A 681 2.34 3.55 31.96
C ALA A 681 2.84 2.89 33.26
N ALA A 682 1.93 2.27 34.03
CA ALA A 682 2.28 1.52 35.25
C ALA A 682 3.14 0.28 34.96
N LEU A 683 2.90 -0.40 33.83
CA LEU A 683 3.71 -1.55 33.42
C LEU A 683 5.12 -1.12 33.01
N GLU A 684 5.26 -0.02 32.26
CA GLU A 684 6.58 0.49 31.85
C GLU A 684 7.37 1.02 33.05
N SER A 685 6.73 1.69 34.02
CA SER A 685 7.40 2.08 35.27
C SER A 685 7.87 0.87 36.06
N LEU A 686 7.05 -0.18 36.17
CA LEU A 686 7.41 -1.41 36.89
C LEU A 686 8.59 -2.15 36.23
N LYS A 687 8.64 -2.17 34.88
CA LYS A 687 9.78 -2.73 34.14
C LYS A 687 11.06 -1.93 34.40
N SER A 688 10.97 -0.60 34.35
CA SER A 688 12.11 0.29 34.59
C SER A 688 12.65 0.17 36.02
N GLU A 689 11.77 0.11 37.02
CA GLU A 689 12.15 -0.10 38.43
C GLU A 689 12.82 -1.46 38.63
N LEU A 690 12.30 -2.52 37.99
CA LEU A 690 12.90 -3.85 38.05
C LEU A 690 14.27 -3.90 37.36
N ASP A 691 14.43 -3.23 36.21
CA ASP A 691 15.71 -3.05 35.52
C ASP A 691 16.74 -2.33 36.40
N GLY A 692 16.34 -1.25 37.05
CA GLY A 692 17.20 -0.50 37.97
C GLY A 692 17.71 -1.38 39.11
N VAL A 693 16.81 -2.10 39.78
CA VAL A 693 17.17 -2.98 40.90
C VAL A 693 18.06 -4.14 40.46
N ILE A 694 17.80 -4.74 39.29
CA ILE A 694 18.63 -5.81 38.72
C ILE A 694 20.05 -5.32 38.45
N ASN A 695 20.20 -4.12 37.88
CA ASN A 695 21.51 -3.53 37.58
C ASN A 695 22.29 -3.24 38.87
N THR A 696 21.65 -2.60 39.85
CA THR A 696 22.27 -2.35 41.16
C THR A 696 22.68 -3.64 41.87
N ARG A 697 21.87 -4.71 41.79
CA ARG A 697 22.23 -6.01 42.36
C ARG A 697 23.41 -6.66 41.63
N ASN A 698 23.46 -6.57 40.29
CA ASN A 698 24.58 -7.08 39.50
C ASN A 698 25.90 -6.37 39.83
N GLU A 699 25.86 -5.05 40.02
CA GLU A 699 27.02 -4.26 40.43
C GLU A 699 27.54 -4.71 41.80
N LYS A 700 26.66 -4.87 42.80
CA LYS A 700 27.05 -5.37 44.13
C LYS A 700 27.56 -6.81 44.12
N ILE A 701 26.96 -7.69 43.30
CA ILE A 701 27.48 -9.06 43.13
C ILE A 701 28.88 -9.00 42.53
N THR A 702 29.12 -8.14 41.52
CA THR A 702 30.44 -7.97 40.89
C THR A 702 31.49 -7.42 41.88
N GLU A 703 31.10 -6.49 42.76
CA GLU A 703 31.96 -5.97 43.83
C GLU A 703 32.30 -7.06 44.87
N LEU A 704 31.32 -7.86 45.28
CA LEU A 704 31.54 -9.00 46.18
C LEU A 704 32.41 -10.08 45.55
N GLU A 705 32.23 -10.38 44.26
CA GLU A 705 33.11 -11.29 43.50
C GLU A 705 34.55 -10.82 43.51
N LYS A 706 34.76 -9.51 43.30
CA LYS A 706 36.09 -8.91 43.30
C LYS A 706 36.70 -8.92 44.71
N SER A 707 35.91 -8.67 45.74
CA SER A 707 36.34 -8.69 47.14
C SER A 707 36.69 -10.10 47.64
N TYR A 708 36.01 -11.13 47.15
CA TYR A 708 36.23 -12.52 47.57
C TYR A 708 37.21 -13.29 46.68
N LYS A 709 37.83 -12.64 45.69
CA LYS A 709 38.82 -13.24 44.80
C LYS A 709 40.07 -13.66 45.59
N GLY A 710 40.19 -14.96 45.90
CA GLY A 710 41.28 -15.54 46.68
C GLY A 710 40.95 -15.80 48.17
N SER A 711 39.69 -15.61 48.59
CA SER A 711 39.25 -15.99 49.95
C SER A 711 39.26 -17.50 50.14
N ILE A 712 39.74 -17.98 51.29
CA ILE A 712 39.76 -19.39 51.70
C ILE A 712 38.56 -19.70 52.62
N ASN A 713 37.71 -18.71 52.91
CA ASN A 713 36.58 -18.85 53.81
C ASN A 713 35.39 -19.50 53.07
N PRO A 714 35.03 -20.76 53.37
CA PRO A 714 34.00 -21.49 52.63
C PRO A 714 32.58 -20.91 52.82
N ALA A 715 32.35 -20.11 53.87
CA ALA A 715 31.07 -19.45 54.10
C ALA A 715 30.81 -18.29 53.12
N GLU A 716 31.84 -17.49 52.81
CA GLU A 716 31.76 -16.33 51.91
C GLU A 716 31.54 -16.77 50.45
N LEU A 717 32.25 -17.82 50.02
CA LEU A 717 32.09 -18.42 48.69
C LEU A 717 30.68 -18.99 48.47
N LYS A 718 30.13 -19.71 49.47
CA LYS A 718 28.76 -20.24 49.41
C LYS A 718 27.71 -19.13 49.36
N MET A 719 27.93 -18.04 50.09
CA MET A 719 27.03 -16.88 50.06
C MET A 719 27.01 -16.22 48.66
N LEU A 720 28.18 -16.06 48.05
CA LEU A 720 28.31 -15.52 46.70
C LEU A 720 27.65 -16.41 45.63
N GLU A 721 27.86 -17.73 45.72
CA GLU A 721 27.19 -18.70 44.84
C GLU A 721 25.67 -18.62 44.96
N ARG A 722 25.15 -18.53 46.19
CA ARG A 722 23.72 -18.36 46.44
C ARG A 722 23.17 -17.09 45.80
N LEU A 723 23.86 -15.95 45.95
CA LEU A 723 23.43 -14.67 45.37
C LEU A 723 23.40 -14.70 43.84
N LYS A 724 24.40 -15.33 43.20
CA LYS A 724 24.41 -15.54 41.74
C LYS A 724 23.27 -16.43 41.26
N LEU A 725 22.97 -17.50 42.02
CA LEU A 725 21.87 -18.40 41.70
C LEU A 725 20.51 -17.68 41.77
N GLU A 726 20.26 -16.96 42.87
CA GLU A 726 19.03 -16.18 43.06
C GLU A 726 18.88 -15.09 41.97
N GLN A 727 19.98 -14.44 41.58
CA GLN A 727 19.97 -13.46 40.49
C GLN A 727 19.61 -14.10 39.14
N THR A 728 20.16 -15.27 38.86
CA THR A 728 19.84 -16.02 37.63
C THR A 728 18.38 -16.46 37.60
N GLN A 729 17.83 -16.92 38.74
CA GLN A 729 16.43 -17.28 38.87
C GLN A 729 15.50 -16.08 38.66
N ALA A 730 15.86 -14.90 39.16
CA ALA A 730 15.11 -13.68 38.97
C ALA A 730 15.11 -13.20 37.51
N LEU A 731 16.26 -13.27 36.82
CA LEU A 731 16.37 -12.95 35.39
C LEU A 731 15.52 -13.89 34.53
N ASN A 732 15.52 -15.19 34.86
CA ASN A 732 14.68 -16.18 34.18
C ASN A 732 13.18 -15.92 34.43
N SER A 733 12.80 -15.61 35.67
CA SER A 733 11.40 -15.29 36.03
C SER A 733 10.92 -14.05 35.27
N ARG A 734 11.72 -12.98 35.25
CA ARG A 734 11.45 -11.78 34.46
C ARG A 734 11.29 -12.10 32.97
N LYS A 735 12.22 -12.87 32.39
CA LYS A 735 12.16 -13.27 30.98
C LYS A 735 10.87 -14.01 30.64
N ASN A 736 10.45 -14.93 31.51
CA ASN A 736 9.22 -15.70 31.33
C ASN A 736 7.95 -14.84 31.45
N LEU A 737 7.92 -13.90 32.40
CA LEU A 737 6.80 -12.96 32.57
C LEU A 737 6.67 -12.03 31.36
N MET A 738 7.79 -11.52 30.84
CA MET A 738 7.81 -10.68 29.64
C MET A 738 7.33 -11.44 28.39
N ALA A 739 7.78 -12.68 28.20
CA ALA A 739 7.31 -13.52 27.10
C ALA A 739 5.81 -13.83 27.20
N THR A 740 5.29 -14.01 28.43
CA THR A 740 3.86 -14.23 28.67
C THR A 740 3.04 -12.98 28.35
N LEU A 741 3.52 -11.79 28.74
CA LEU A 741 2.89 -10.51 28.41
C LEU A 741 2.79 -10.28 26.90
N GLU A 742 3.83 -10.62 26.15
CA GLU A 742 3.83 -10.50 24.69
C GLU A 742 2.80 -11.43 24.03
N LYS A 743 2.71 -12.69 24.51
CA LYS A 743 1.68 -13.63 24.05
C LYS A 743 0.27 -13.13 24.34
N ILE A 744 0.02 -12.62 25.55
CA ILE A 744 -1.28 -12.06 25.94
C ILE A 744 -1.64 -10.86 25.05
N LYS A 745 -0.66 -9.98 24.75
CA LYS A 745 -0.86 -8.83 23.86
C LYS A 745 -1.33 -9.28 22.47
N ILE A 746 -0.63 -10.24 21.86
CA ILE A 746 -0.97 -10.77 20.53
C ILE A 746 -2.38 -11.41 20.55
N ALA A 747 -2.67 -12.25 21.53
CA ALA A 747 -3.97 -12.89 21.66
C ALA A 747 -5.11 -11.87 21.88
N THR A 748 -4.86 -10.81 22.65
CA THR A 748 -5.83 -9.73 22.88
C THR A 748 -6.12 -8.96 21.60
N GLU A 749 -5.11 -8.69 20.77
CA GLU A 749 -5.30 -8.05 19.47
C GLU A 749 -6.13 -8.91 18.51
N ILE A 750 -5.95 -10.24 18.54
CA ILE A 750 -6.74 -11.18 17.74
C ILE A 750 -8.22 -11.13 18.15
N GLU A 751 -8.52 -11.20 19.45
CA GLU A 751 -9.90 -11.14 19.95
C GLU A 751 -10.55 -9.76 19.72
N ARG A 752 -9.79 -8.66 19.79
CA ARG A 752 -10.30 -7.34 19.39
C ARG A 752 -10.66 -7.27 17.90
N LYS A 753 -9.82 -7.84 17.04
CA LYS A 753 -10.10 -7.91 15.59
C LYS A 753 -11.34 -8.75 15.30
N ARG A 754 -11.56 -9.84 16.04
CA ARG A 754 -12.79 -10.66 15.96
C ARG A 754 -14.04 -9.83 16.30
N ARG A 755 -13.97 -9.01 17.35
CA ARG A 755 -15.05 -8.08 17.73
C ARG A 755 -15.31 -7.00 16.67
N ILE A 756 -14.26 -6.41 16.09
CA ILE A 756 -14.36 -5.39 15.04
C ILE A 756 -14.97 -5.98 13.77
N LYS A 757 -14.56 -7.19 13.36
CA LYS A 757 -15.15 -7.89 12.21
C LYS A 757 -16.66 -8.11 12.40
N ARG A 758 -17.11 -8.46 13.61
CA ARG A 758 -18.55 -8.60 13.90
C ARG A 758 -19.29 -7.26 13.81
N ALA A 759 -18.71 -6.18 14.35
CA ALA A 759 -19.33 -4.86 14.30
C ALA A 759 -19.40 -4.26 12.88
N ALA A 760 -18.56 -4.73 11.95
CA ALA A 760 -18.56 -4.31 10.55
C ALA A 760 -19.57 -5.07 9.66
N TYR A 761 -20.14 -6.18 10.15
CA TYR A 761 -21.18 -6.96 9.46
C TYR A 761 -22.54 -6.80 10.17
N ASP A 762 -23.19 -5.64 10.00
CA ASP A 762 -24.65 -5.56 10.12
C ASP A 762 -25.24 -6.11 8.80
N ASN A 763 -26.16 -7.07 8.90
CA ASN A 763 -26.68 -7.88 7.79
C ASN A 763 -27.46 -7.02 6.77
N ALA A 764 -27.44 -7.36 5.48
CA ALA A 764 -28.18 -6.62 4.43
C ALA A 764 -29.69 -6.51 4.74
N ASP A 765 -30.24 -7.54 5.37
CA ASP A 765 -31.63 -7.60 5.83
C ASP A 765 -31.90 -6.66 7.02
N ASP A 766 -30.91 -6.45 7.89
CA ASP A 766 -31.01 -5.52 9.03
C ASP A 766 -30.98 -4.06 8.54
N ARG A 767 -30.14 -3.76 7.53
CA ARG A 767 -30.14 -2.44 6.88
C ARG A 767 -31.49 -2.16 6.22
N TYR A 768 -32.00 -3.10 5.42
CA TYR A 768 -33.32 -2.97 4.79
C TYR A 768 -34.44 -2.73 5.81
N SER A 769 -34.42 -3.46 6.93
CA SER A 769 -35.41 -3.29 8.01
C SER A 769 -35.33 -1.90 8.66
N LYS A 770 -34.13 -1.39 8.94
CA LYS A 770 -33.90 -0.04 9.50
C LYS A 770 -34.33 1.06 8.52
N ASP A 771 -34.03 0.88 7.23
CA ASP A 771 -34.38 1.81 6.17
C ASP A 771 -35.89 1.91 5.95
N MET A 772 -36.59 0.77 5.89
CA MET A 772 -38.05 0.73 5.75
C MET A 772 -38.76 1.31 6.98
N ALA A 773 -38.25 1.02 8.18
CA ALA A 773 -38.78 1.62 9.41
C ALA A 773 -38.65 3.16 9.40
N THR A 774 -37.52 3.67 8.93
CA THR A 774 -37.25 5.11 8.82
C THR A 774 -38.12 5.77 7.76
N LEU A 775 -38.25 5.16 6.58
CA LEU A 775 -39.13 5.64 5.52
C LEU A 775 -40.59 5.75 5.98
N ASN A 776 -41.09 4.72 6.67
CA ASN A 776 -42.46 4.73 7.21
C ASN A 776 -42.65 5.83 8.26
N ARG A 777 -41.65 6.04 9.13
CA ARG A 777 -41.65 7.14 10.10
C ARG A 777 -41.69 8.50 9.41
N ILE A 778 -40.93 8.71 8.34
CA ILE A 778 -40.93 9.96 7.57
C ILE A 778 -42.31 10.19 6.91
N LYS A 779 -42.88 9.16 6.28
CA LYS A 779 -44.21 9.27 5.64
C LYS A 779 -45.33 9.59 6.62
N GLN A 780 -45.27 9.06 7.85
CA GLN A 780 -46.30 9.26 8.86
C GLN A 780 -46.15 10.58 9.62
N ASN A 781 -44.92 11.03 9.88
CA ASN A 781 -44.66 12.16 10.78
C ASN A 781 -44.34 13.48 10.08
N THR A 782 -44.25 13.50 8.75
CA THR A 782 -43.92 14.71 8.01
C THR A 782 -45.20 15.42 7.55
N PRO A 783 -45.54 16.60 8.07
CA PRO A 783 -46.68 17.37 7.60
C PRO A 783 -46.38 17.97 6.21
N VAL A 784 -47.44 18.18 5.43
CA VAL A 784 -47.36 18.92 4.16
C VAL A 784 -46.99 20.38 4.45
N SER A 785 -46.01 20.90 3.73
CA SER A 785 -45.51 22.27 3.90
C SER A 785 -46.57 23.28 3.46
N SER A 786 -46.81 24.31 4.26
CA SER A 786 -47.66 25.46 3.90
C SER A 786 -46.95 26.46 2.98
N VAL A 787 -45.63 26.35 2.84
CA VAL A 787 -44.80 27.16 1.94
C VAL A 787 -44.40 26.29 0.74
N PRO A 788 -44.70 26.70 -0.51
CA PRO A 788 -44.28 25.96 -1.70
C PRO A 788 -42.75 25.85 -1.77
N LEU A 789 -42.24 24.62 -1.78
CA LEU A 789 -40.82 24.34 -1.98
C LEU A 789 -40.42 24.58 -3.43
N LYS A 790 -39.21 25.08 -3.65
CA LYS A 790 -38.62 25.27 -4.98
C LYS A 790 -37.62 24.18 -5.30
N GLU A 791 -37.21 24.08 -6.57
CA GLU A 791 -36.21 23.11 -7.02
C GLU A 791 -34.87 23.28 -6.31
N GLU A 792 -34.47 24.51 -5.96
CA GLU A 792 -33.21 24.78 -5.25
C GLU A 792 -33.21 24.30 -3.80
N ASP A 793 -34.37 23.99 -3.24
CA ASP A 793 -34.50 23.46 -1.88
C ASP A 793 -34.17 21.95 -1.82
N PHE A 794 -34.04 21.28 -2.98
CA PHE A 794 -33.75 19.85 -3.11
C PHE A 794 -32.29 19.61 -3.47
N ASP A 795 -31.61 18.76 -2.69
CA ASP A 795 -30.31 18.20 -3.07
C ASP A 795 -30.58 16.92 -3.87
N PHE A 796 -30.41 16.94 -5.19
CA PHE A 796 -30.64 15.77 -6.05
C PHE A 796 -29.50 14.74 -6.00
N GLY A 797 -28.38 15.08 -5.36
CA GLY A 797 -27.18 14.26 -5.28
C GLY A 797 -26.48 14.09 -6.64
N GLU A 798 -26.18 12.85 -7.01
CA GLU A 798 -25.44 12.56 -8.25
C GLU A 798 -26.31 12.76 -9.49
N LYS A 799 -25.90 13.67 -10.39
CA LYS A 799 -26.59 13.90 -11.66
C LYS A 799 -26.57 12.64 -12.52
N GLN A 800 -27.75 12.17 -12.89
CA GLN A 800 -27.89 11.01 -13.76
C GLN A 800 -27.68 11.43 -15.23
N SER A 801 -26.96 10.61 -16.00
CA SER A 801 -26.80 10.84 -17.43
C SER A 801 -28.13 10.61 -18.17
N GLY A 802 -28.34 11.26 -19.31
CA GLY A 802 -29.57 11.13 -20.10
C GLY A 802 -29.82 9.74 -20.70
N ASN A 803 -28.95 8.76 -20.43
CA ASN A 803 -29.05 7.38 -20.90
C ASN A 803 -29.64 6.49 -19.79
N ILE A 804 -30.41 5.46 -20.18
CA ILE A 804 -31.00 4.51 -19.22
C ILE A 804 -29.89 3.73 -18.50
N ARG A 805 -29.84 3.84 -17.18
CA ARG A 805 -28.87 3.11 -16.34
C ARG A 805 -29.43 1.73 -15.98
N ILE A 806 -28.63 0.67 -16.13
CA ILE A 806 -29.02 -0.69 -15.76
C ILE A 806 -28.36 -1.05 -14.43
N VAL A 807 -29.17 -1.45 -13.45
CA VAL A 807 -28.74 -1.95 -12.13
C VAL A 807 -29.19 -3.40 -12.01
N LYS A 808 -28.33 -4.28 -11.49
CA LYS A 808 -28.59 -5.72 -11.41
C LYS A 808 -28.56 -6.21 -9.96
N ASP A 809 -29.26 -7.31 -9.70
CA ASP A 809 -29.20 -8.06 -8.44
C ASP A 809 -29.54 -7.21 -7.17
N VAL A 810 -30.49 -6.29 -7.30
CA VAL A 810 -30.98 -5.45 -6.20
C VAL A 810 -31.95 -6.25 -5.32
N LYS A 811 -31.47 -6.74 -4.18
CA LYS A 811 -32.29 -7.47 -3.20
C LYS A 811 -33.50 -6.65 -2.74
N ASN A 812 -34.63 -7.32 -2.51
CA ASN A 812 -35.90 -6.73 -2.05
C ASN A 812 -36.52 -5.69 -2.99
N VAL A 813 -36.14 -5.70 -4.26
CA VAL A 813 -36.73 -4.87 -5.33
C VAL A 813 -37.16 -5.78 -6.48
N GLU A 814 -38.17 -5.38 -7.25
CA GLU A 814 -38.64 -6.16 -8.40
C GLU A 814 -38.03 -5.63 -9.71
N SER A 815 -37.76 -6.52 -10.67
CA SER A 815 -37.29 -6.12 -12.02
C SER A 815 -38.30 -5.19 -12.72
N GLY A 816 -37.79 -4.14 -13.40
CA GLY A 816 -38.63 -3.12 -14.04
C GLY A 816 -37.90 -1.81 -14.33
N TYR A 817 -38.64 -0.80 -14.80
CA TYR A 817 -38.13 0.56 -15.07
C TYR A 817 -38.62 1.52 -13.99
N TYR A 818 -37.69 2.19 -13.31
CA TYR A 818 -37.95 3.09 -12.18
C TYR A 818 -37.62 4.53 -12.58
N LEU A 819 -38.51 5.46 -12.24
CA LEU A 819 -38.25 6.89 -12.39
C LEU A 819 -37.61 7.42 -11.12
N VAL A 820 -36.29 7.58 -11.17
CA VAL A 820 -35.46 8.01 -10.05
C VAL A 820 -35.38 9.54 -10.05
N ILE A 821 -35.75 10.14 -8.92
CA ILE A 821 -35.75 11.59 -8.72
C ILE A 821 -34.49 12.09 -8.02
N ALA A 822 -33.78 11.28 -7.24
CA ALA A 822 -32.51 11.64 -6.61
C ALA A 822 -31.66 10.40 -6.28
N VAL A 823 -30.35 10.61 -6.18
CA VAL A 823 -29.39 9.55 -5.84
C VAL A 823 -28.40 10.05 -4.80
N HIS A 824 -28.39 9.42 -3.62
CA HIS A 824 -27.50 9.77 -2.50
C HIS A 824 -26.69 8.59 -2.02
N ASP A 825 -25.45 8.84 -1.62
CA ASP A 825 -24.58 7.91 -0.88
C ASP A 825 -24.79 8.00 0.65
N ASP A 826 -25.33 9.12 1.12
CA ASP A 826 -25.52 9.41 2.54
C ASP A 826 -26.98 9.21 3.02
N VAL A 827 -27.12 8.61 4.20
CA VAL A 827 -28.40 8.24 4.84
C VAL A 827 -29.18 9.49 5.28
N ASP A 828 -28.51 10.50 5.82
CA ASP A 828 -29.13 11.73 6.30
C ASP A 828 -29.63 12.58 5.11
N LYS A 829 -28.84 12.67 4.04
CA LYS A 829 -29.25 13.35 2.79
C LYS A 829 -30.44 12.69 2.13
N ARG A 830 -30.43 11.35 2.06
CA ARG A 830 -31.59 10.56 1.60
C ARG A 830 -32.83 10.89 2.43
N ASP A 831 -32.73 10.85 3.76
CA ASP A 831 -33.86 11.10 4.65
C ASP A 831 -34.38 12.53 4.53
N GLU A 832 -33.49 13.50 4.40
CA GLU A 832 -33.84 14.91 4.16
C GLU A 832 -34.59 15.07 2.82
N PHE A 833 -34.10 14.44 1.75
CA PHE A 833 -34.74 14.50 0.43
C PHE A 833 -36.13 13.85 0.45
N VAL A 834 -36.26 12.65 1.02
CA VAL A 834 -37.55 11.96 1.19
C VAL A 834 -38.50 12.81 2.02
N LYS A 835 -38.03 13.40 3.13
CA LYS A 835 -38.84 14.27 3.99
C LYS A 835 -39.34 15.51 3.24
N LYS A 836 -38.48 16.18 2.48
CA LYS A 836 -38.87 17.32 1.64
C LYS A 836 -39.89 16.91 0.57
N THR A 837 -39.69 15.75 -0.06
CA THR A 837 -40.60 15.20 -1.07
C THR A 837 -42.00 14.90 -0.50
N VAL A 838 -42.06 14.29 0.70
CA VAL A 838 -43.32 14.07 1.43
C VAL A 838 -43.97 15.39 1.81
N SER A 839 -43.19 16.36 2.30
CA SER A 839 -43.71 17.69 2.65
C SER A 839 -44.20 18.49 1.44
N ALA A 840 -43.67 18.21 0.23
CA ALA A 840 -44.14 18.75 -1.04
C ALA A 840 -45.42 18.06 -1.57
N GLY A 841 -45.97 17.08 -0.83
CA GLY A 841 -47.22 16.41 -1.14
C GLY A 841 -47.09 15.06 -1.87
N GLN A 842 -45.87 14.51 -2.00
CA GLN A 842 -45.65 13.21 -2.64
C GLN A 842 -45.38 12.11 -1.58
N SER A 843 -46.44 11.43 -1.15
CA SER A 843 -46.38 10.37 -0.13
C SER A 843 -45.91 9.01 -0.67
N ASN A 844 -45.96 8.81 -1.99
CA ASN A 844 -45.61 7.53 -2.63
C ASN A 844 -44.11 7.38 -2.90
N VAL A 845 -43.27 8.25 -2.32
CA VAL A 845 -41.81 8.15 -2.44
C VAL A 845 -41.29 6.88 -1.77
N ASN A 846 -40.34 6.21 -2.40
CA ASN A 846 -39.65 5.04 -1.90
C ASN A 846 -38.18 5.10 -2.34
N PHE A 847 -37.35 4.23 -1.80
CA PHE A 847 -35.97 4.12 -2.24
C PHE A 847 -35.50 2.68 -2.14
N PHE A 848 -34.50 2.34 -2.95
CA PHE A 848 -33.74 1.11 -2.79
C PHE A 848 -32.27 1.44 -2.65
N TYR A 849 -31.53 0.55 -1.97
CA TYR A 849 -30.09 0.64 -1.88
C TYR A 849 -29.48 -0.36 -2.86
N ASP A 850 -28.66 0.14 -3.76
CA ASP A 850 -27.82 -0.70 -4.59
C ASP A 850 -26.57 -1.07 -3.80
N GLU A 851 -26.45 -2.34 -3.40
CA GLU A 851 -25.26 -2.88 -2.70
C GLU A 851 -24.00 -2.66 -3.52
N ASN A 852 -24.16 -2.68 -4.84
CA ASN A 852 -23.08 -2.50 -5.73
C ASN A 852 -22.64 -1.01 -5.63
N THR A 853 -23.45 -0.03 -6.03
CA THR A 853 -22.99 1.37 -6.05
C THR A 853 -22.95 2.09 -4.71
N SER A 854 -23.35 1.40 -3.63
CA SER A 854 -23.48 1.95 -2.28
C SER A 854 -24.31 3.23 -2.25
N LYS A 855 -25.37 3.27 -3.06
CA LYS A 855 -26.22 4.45 -3.28
C LYS A 855 -27.69 4.11 -3.09
N TYR A 856 -28.40 5.08 -2.53
CA TYR A 856 -29.86 5.11 -2.44
C TYR A 856 -30.45 5.76 -3.69
N PHE A 857 -31.28 5.02 -4.39
CA PHE A 857 -32.05 5.51 -5.53
C PHE A 857 -33.47 5.81 -5.07
N ILE A 858 -33.84 7.09 -5.08
CA ILE A 858 -35.15 7.56 -4.61
C ILE A 858 -36.09 7.64 -5.80
N TYR A 859 -37.25 7.00 -5.71
CA TYR A 859 -38.25 6.91 -6.79
C TYR A 859 -39.67 6.99 -6.22
N TYR A 860 -40.68 7.18 -7.07
CA TYR A 860 -42.09 7.06 -6.64
C TYR A 860 -42.96 6.29 -7.63
N GLU A 861 -42.43 5.95 -8.81
CA GLU A 861 -43.13 5.22 -9.87
C GLU A 861 -42.27 4.11 -10.47
N LYS A 862 -42.93 3.02 -10.84
CA LYS A 862 -42.37 1.82 -11.47
C LYS A 862 -43.20 1.48 -12.72
N TYR A 863 -42.53 1.02 -13.77
CA TYR A 863 -43.14 0.58 -15.03
C TYR A 863 -42.59 -0.77 -15.49
N SER A 864 -43.40 -1.53 -16.22
CA SER A 864 -43.01 -2.84 -16.77
C SER A 864 -42.40 -2.75 -18.17
N SER A 865 -42.60 -1.65 -18.91
CA SER A 865 -42.06 -1.45 -20.26
C SER A 865 -41.37 -0.09 -20.39
N VAL A 866 -40.34 -0.05 -21.24
CA VAL A 866 -39.55 1.16 -21.49
C VAL A 866 -40.39 2.26 -22.14
N GLU A 867 -41.37 1.89 -22.97
CA GLU A 867 -42.28 2.83 -23.62
C GLU A 867 -43.15 3.58 -22.60
N GLN A 868 -43.63 2.89 -21.57
CA GLN A 868 -44.44 3.50 -20.50
C GLN A 868 -43.59 4.45 -19.65
N ALA A 869 -42.41 4.01 -19.23
CA ALA A 869 -41.48 4.83 -18.46
C ALA A 869 -41.02 6.07 -19.25
N THR A 870 -40.79 5.93 -20.56
CA THR A 870 -40.38 7.05 -21.42
C THR A 870 -41.49 8.09 -21.54
N ARG A 871 -42.74 7.67 -21.72
CA ARG A 871 -43.89 8.60 -21.76
C ARG A 871 -44.10 9.32 -20.43
N ALA A 872 -43.93 8.61 -19.31
CA ALA A 872 -44.00 9.20 -17.97
C ALA A 872 -42.86 10.21 -17.73
N LEU A 873 -41.62 9.90 -18.13
CA LEU A 873 -40.49 10.83 -18.04
C LEU A 873 -40.70 12.09 -18.92
N GLN A 874 -41.28 11.94 -20.11
CA GLN A 874 -41.65 13.05 -20.99
C GLN A 874 -42.80 13.91 -20.43
N SER A 875 -43.59 13.36 -19.50
CA SER A 875 -44.73 14.04 -18.85
C SER A 875 -44.47 14.37 -17.38
N LYS A 876 -43.19 14.41 -16.95
CA LYS A 876 -42.75 14.56 -15.55
C LYS A 876 -43.31 15.76 -14.80
N GLY A 877 -43.84 16.77 -15.50
CA GLY A 877 -44.45 17.97 -14.92
C GLY A 877 -43.47 18.88 -14.17
N ASP A 878 -43.94 20.02 -13.69
CA ASP A 878 -43.11 21.10 -13.12
C ASP A 878 -43.00 21.04 -11.58
N LYS A 879 -43.09 19.83 -11.02
CA LYS A 879 -42.97 19.64 -9.57
C LYS A 879 -41.51 19.84 -9.15
N PRO A 880 -41.24 20.53 -8.03
CA PRO A 880 -39.88 20.95 -7.66
C PRO A 880 -38.93 19.76 -7.42
N TYR A 881 -39.45 18.59 -7.03
CA TYR A 881 -38.67 17.37 -6.84
C TYR A 881 -38.44 16.54 -8.11
N ASN A 882 -38.92 17.00 -9.28
CA ASN A 882 -38.77 16.30 -10.58
C ASN A 882 -37.67 16.91 -11.48
N GLY A 883 -36.89 17.87 -10.96
CA GLY A 883 -35.85 18.61 -11.69
C GLY A 883 -34.90 17.70 -12.47
N GLU A 884 -34.24 16.80 -11.76
CA GLU A 884 -33.21 15.88 -12.29
C GLU A 884 -33.73 14.44 -12.45
N MET A 885 -35.03 14.26 -12.72
CA MET A 885 -35.63 12.92 -12.89
C MET A 885 -35.01 12.15 -14.05
N SER A 886 -34.71 10.87 -13.81
CA SER A 886 -34.07 9.96 -14.75
C SER A 886 -34.67 8.55 -14.71
N MET A 887 -34.32 7.71 -15.69
CA MET A 887 -34.82 6.34 -15.79
C MET A 887 -33.73 5.32 -15.47
N VAL A 888 -34.04 4.41 -14.55
CA VAL A 888 -33.17 3.29 -14.16
C VAL A 888 -33.89 1.97 -14.41
N LYS A 889 -33.24 1.03 -15.10
CA LYS A 889 -33.71 -0.34 -15.32
C LYS A 889 -33.11 -1.25 -14.25
N ILE A 890 -33.94 -2.01 -13.55
CA ILE A 890 -33.52 -3.04 -12.60
C ILE A 890 -33.71 -4.42 -13.22
N GLU A 891 -32.64 -5.22 -13.23
CA GLU A 891 -32.60 -6.62 -13.66
C GLU A 891 -32.21 -7.52 -12.48
N ASN A 892 -33.22 -8.06 -11.81
CA ASN A 892 -33.08 -9.10 -10.77
C ASN A 892 -33.49 -10.47 -11.29
#